data_AF-A0A7J4DCD2-F1
#
_entry.id   AF-A0A7J4DCD2-F1
#
_cell.length_a   1.000
_cell.length_b   1.000
_cell.length_c   1.000
_cell.angle_alpha   90.00
_cell.angle_beta   90.00
_cell.angle_gamma   90.00
#
_symmetry.space_group_name_H-M   'P 1'
#
loop_
_entity.id
_entity.type
_entity.pdbx_description
1 polymer ?
#
loop_
_entity_poly.entity_id
_entity_poly.type
_entity_poly.pdbx_seq_one_letter_code
_entity_poly.pdbx_strand_id
1 'polypeptide(L)'
;ATGAQGELNPLLQTDLMVIHPPIVFSYYSLCLATASVALAGVLRRDSADSIHAAQLHWARAGFVLGAIGIGLGGLWAYTVLDWGGYWAWDPVETGSLLPWLALLLIVHVRAKSDSSSAISASPAVGLVAGALAFHATLVTRANGVWASVHAFVADGEGTLADDPYLRVLDIADFSPVGIEVTSYLVAIVLLGYYAVTYLRRQQALALAAAGRISMLQDKPLLAVGLVVAYIAVALWIGSSAVLALGLALILLVVHGDSESPPLHWVVLGVLLMLYASWFWLAGINQAVAGMVPFLAPWLLSGEEEDEMKALLQPLKDVSVRTRAARAVPWYGGAAFLLLTWLLLTAEIDGTSLEAHEFYGAPLIGLLAVGLTLYAWGRSVDASGGTALLFMTLVASIVLAYLYDQFSLPGDPHLVIAGGITRGAVGLFLLTWLAFALPPTVQQAWRTASKVTPRLRESGVRDRSNAARARLLGSHLAHLGILLLLIGHVLTTTLVDRSDPSHLVTLVKDQPIEHDGYELVFVGTEIISADDDDYDFGVGDGFVGVLVEIRRDGELVDTVRPGMLRFVSPSGVVSARSEVDRMVGLTGDVIIILDIFQSSDLLNSMMMGQSEDVDRVRVTVHNLRGSHLVWVGWGLVMLGGALALASSNRSSQEGE
;
A
#
# COMPACT_ATOMS: atom_id res chain seq x y z
N ALA A 1 -3.28 20.16 14.21
CA ALA A 1 -3.51 19.21 15.31
C ALA A 1 -3.59 19.95 16.63
N THR A 2 -4.50 20.92 16.71
CA THR A 2 -4.84 21.59 17.96
C THR A 2 -6.35 21.61 17.97
N GLY A 3 -6.97 20.91 18.93
CA GLY A 3 -8.31 21.30 19.37
C GLY A 3 -8.30 22.77 19.76
N ALA A 4 -9.47 23.39 19.92
CA ALA A 4 -9.55 24.72 20.50
C ALA A 4 -8.65 24.77 21.76
N GLN A 5 -7.52 25.51 21.67
CA GLN A 5 -6.46 25.62 22.69
C GLN A 5 -5.25 24.65 22.69
N GLY A 6 -4.79 24.14 21.54
CA GLY A 6 -3.44 23.53 21.50
C GLY A 6 -3.35 22.08 22.02
N GLU A 7 -4.49 21.44 22.20
CA GLU A 7 -4.61 20.10 22.76
C GLU A 7 -4.56 19.02 21.67
N LEU A 8 -3.98 17.86 21.99
CA LEU A 8 -4.00 16.68 21.12
C LEU A 8 -5.39 16.06 21.12
N ASN A 9 -5.93 15.80 19.93
CA ASN A 9 -7.17 15.05 19.75
C ASN A 9 -7.09 13.71 20.53
N PRO A 10 -8.13 13.30 21.28
CA PRO A 10 -8.17 12.02 22.01
C PRO A 10 -7.73 10.79 21.21
N LEU A 11 -8.03 10.74 19.91
CA LEU A 11 -7.58 9.67 19.00
C LEU A 11 -6.04 9.53 18.97
N LEU A 12 -5.33 10.64 19.18
CA LEU A 12 -3.86 10.72 19.18
C LEU A 12 -3.23 10.46 20.55
N GLN A 13 -4.03 10.26 21.60
CA GLN A 13 -3.51 10.03 22.95
C GLN A 13 -3.39 8.52 23.20
N THR A 14 -2.30 7.93 22.71
CA THR A 14 -2.00 6.49 22.87
C THR A 14 -0.49 6.29 23.03
N ASP A 15 -0.06 5.17 23.62
CA ASP A 15 1.36 4.82 23.68
C ASP A 15 1.97 4.61 22.29
N LEU A 16 1.17 4.15 21.33
CA LEU A 16 1.58 4.00 19.94
C LEU A 16 1.96 5.34 19.31
N MET A 17 1.35 6.45 19.72
CA MET A 17 1.71 7.79 19.25
C MET A 17 3.08 8.29 19.75
N VAL A 18 3.66 7.66 20.76
CA VAL A 18 5.05 7.92 21.18
C VAL A 18 6.05 7.26 20.23
N ILE A 19 5.68 6.12 19.62
CA ILE A 19 6.60 5.27 18.86
C ILE A 19 6.38 5.43 17.34
N HIS A 20 5.14 5.41 16.88
CA HIS A 20 4.78 5.37 15.47
C HIS A 20 5.23 6.62 14.70
N PRO A 21 4.90 7.87 15.11
CA PRO A 21 5.31 9.06 14.37
C PRO A 21 6.83 9.21 14.23
N PRO A 22 7.67 9.02 15.28
CA PRO A 22 9.12 9.05 15.13
C PRO A 22 9.66 8.03 14.11
N ILE A 23 9.08 6.83 14.04
CA ILE A 23 9.45 5.82 13.06
C ILE A 23 9.04 6.26 11.64
N VAL A 24 7.84 6.79 11.45
CA VAL A 24 7.39 7.31 10.15
C VAL A 24 8.24 8.50 9.69
N PHE A 25 8.56 9.44 10.58
CA PHE A 25 9.47 10.55 10.26
C PHE A 25 10.87 10.04 9.90
N SER A 26 11.37 9.03 10.60
CA SER A 26 12.66 8.41 10.27
C SER A 26 12.61 7.73 8.90
N TYR A 27 11.52 7.05 8.59
CA TYR A 27 11.28 6.46 7.28
C TYR A 27 11.27 7.51 6.16
N TYR A 28 10.48 8.59 6.27
CA TYR A 28 10.48 9.67 5.29
C TYR A 28 11.84 10.36 5.18
N SER A 29 12.54 10.56 6.29
CA SER A 29 13.92 11.09 6.29
C SER A 29 14.88 10.19 5.51
N LEU A 30 14.72 8.86 5.56
CA LEU A 30 15.53 7.92 4.79
C LEU A 30 15.16 7.91 3.29
N CYS A 31 13.90 8.15 2.94
CA CYS A 31 13.50 8.43 1.55
C CYS A 31 14.19 9.70 1.03
N LEU A 32 14.20 10.77 1.83
CA LEU A 32 14.89 12.00 1.50
C LEU A 32 16.41 11.82 1.41
N ALA A 33 17.02 11.01 2.28
CA ALA A 33 18.44 10.67 2.19
C ALA A 33 18.74 9.93 0.88
N THR A 34 17.90 8.97 0.51
CA THR A 34 17.99 8.23 -0.78
C THR A 34 17.91 9.19 -1.96
N ALA A 35 16.91 10.08 -1.98
CA ALA A 35 16.74 11.10 -3.01
C ALA A 35 17.92 12.09 -3.05
N SER A 36 18.46 12.49 -1.90
CA SER A 36 19.60 13.42 -1.81
C SER A 36 20.86 12.82 -2.41
N VAL A 37 21.15 11.55 -2.13
CA VAL A 37 22.28 10.82 -2.73
C VAL A 37 22.08 10.69 -4.24
N ALA A 38 20.87 10.35 -4.69
CA ALA A 38 20.54 10.29 -6.10
C ALA A 38 20.76 11.65 -6.78
N LEU A 39 20.20 12.72 -6.23
CA LEU A 39 20.31 14.08 -6.76
C LEU A 39 21.77 14.54 -6.86
N ALA A 40 22.55 14.33 -5.81
CA ALA A 40 23.98 14.67 -5.81
C ALA A 40 24.74 13.93 -6.92
N GLY A 41 24.45 12.64 -7.13
CA GLY A 41 25.02 11.85 -8.21
C GLY A 41 24.59 12.33 -9.60
N VAL A 42 23.30 12.66 -9.77
CA VAL A 42 22.74 13.22 -11.01
C VAL A 42 23.43 14.53 -11.38
N LEU A 43 23.61 15.43 -10.41
CA LEU A 43 24.26 16.72 -10.59
C LEU A 43 25.76 16.58 -10.89
N ARG A 44 26.47 15.70 -10.17
CA ARG A 44 27.90 15.38 -10.42
C ARG A 44 28.12 14.56 -11.70
N ARG A 45 27.04 14.06 -12.29
CA ARG A 45 27.04 13.24 -13.51
C ARG A 45 27.74 11.88 -13.36
N ASP A 46 27.68 11.31 -12.16
CA ASP A 46 28.20 9.98 -11.85
C ASP A 46 27.53 8.88 -12.69
N SER A 47 28.18 7.71 -12.79
CA SER A 47 27.58 6.54 -13.42
C SER A 47 26.37 6.03 -12.63
N ALA A 48 25.38 5.47 -13.33
CA ALA A 48 24.18 4.94 -12.69
C ALA A 48 24.50 3.87 -11.64
N ASP A 49 25.49 3.01 -11.90
CA ASP A 49 25.99 2.01 -10.95
C ASP A 49 26.52 2.62 -9.65
N SER A 50 27.31 3.69 -9.76
CA SER A 50 27.87 4.38 -8.59
C SER A 50 26.76 5.00 -7.74
N ILE A 51 25.82 5.69 -8.38
CA ILE A 51 24.68 6.31 -7.69
C ILE A 51 23.79 5.23 -7.04
N HIS A 52 23.48 4.16 -7.76
CA HIS A 52 22.69 3.04 -7.24
C HIS A 52 23.38 2.42 -6.02
N ALA A 53 24.68 2.14 -6.10
CA ALA A 53 25.45 1.59 -4.98
C ALA A 53 25.42 2.51 -3.75
N ALA A 54 25.56 3.82 -3.95
CA ALA A 54 25.56 4.81 -2.87
C ALA A 54 24.19 4.96 -2.20
N GLN A 55 23.09 4.95 -2.96
CA GLN A 55 21.74 5.12 -2.40
C GLN A 55 21.17 3.84 -1.76
N LEU A 56 21.68 2.65 -2.13
CA LEU A 56 21.08 1.37 -1.75
C LEU A 56 21.03 1.12 -0.23
N HIS A 57 22.02 1.60 0.53
CA HIS A 57 22.00 1.46 2.00
C HIS A 57 20.83 2.25 2.61
N TRP A 58 20.65 3.49 2.18
CA TRP A 58 19.56 4.36 2.61
C TRP A 58 18.20 3.80 2.20
N ALA A 59 18.08 3.31 0.97
CA ALA A 59 16.86 2.69 0.47
C ALA A 59 16.47 1.44 1.27
N ARG A 60 17.43 0.60 1.65
CA ARG A 60 17.16 -0.57 2.51
C ARG A 60 16.75 -0.17 3.92
N ALA A 61 17.39 0.84 4.50
CA ALA A 61 17.02 1.34 5.81
C ALA A 61 15.60 1.91 5.79
N GLY A 62 15.28 2.72 4.79
CA GLY A 62 13.94 3.27 4.57
C GLY A 62 12.90 2.19 4.34
N PHE A 63 13.22 1.14 3.58
CA PHE A 63 12.30 0.02 3.36
C PHE A 63 11.94 -0.72 4.66
N VAL A 64 12.92 -0.93 5.55
CA VAL A 64 12.69 -1.57 6.86
C VAL A 64 11.89 -0.66 7.78
N LEU A 65 12.29 0.60 7.96
CA LEU A 65 11.55 1.52 8.82
C LEU A 65 10.16 1.83 8.27
N GLY A 66 9.99 1.86 6.95
CA GLY A 66 8.67 1.98 6.32
C GLY A 66 7.78 0.78 6.62
N ALA A 67 8.29 -0.45 6.55
CA ALA A 67 7.53 -1.63 6.96
C ALA A 67 7.13 -1.57 8.44
N ILE A 68 8.04 -1.14 9.33
CA ILE A 68 7.73 -0.96 10.75
C ILE A 68 6.69 0.14 10.95
N GLY A 69 6.87 1.30 10.32
CA GLY A 69 5.98 2.46 10.45
C GLY A 69 4.56 2.13 9.96
N ILE A 70 4.42 1.60 8.75
CA ILE A 70 3.15 1.18 8.16
C ILE A 70 2.49 0.10 9.05
N GLY A 71 3.27 -0.86 9.55
CA GLY A 71 2.76 -1.89 10.48
C GLY A 71 2.24 -1.36 11.80
N LEU A 72 2.97 -0.42 12.41
CA LEU A 72 2.55 0.24 13.63
C LEU A 72 1.31 1.11 13.40
N GLY A 73 1.20 1.73 12.22
CA GLY A 73 -0.01 2.47 11.82
C GLY A 73 -1.21 1.53 11.72
N GLY A 74 -1.05 0.40 11.04
CA GLY A 74 -2.09 -0.62 10.98
C GLY A 74 -2.42 -1.23 12.35
N LEU A 75 -1.43 -1.37 13.24
CA LEU A 75 -1.67 -1.86 14.61
C LEU A 75 -2.46 -0.83 15.42
N TRP A 76 -2.12 0.45 15.28
CA TRP A 76 -2.85 1.54 15.91
C TRP A 76 -4.31 1.58 15.43
N ALA A 77 -4.53 1.48 14.11
CA ALA A 77 -5.86 1.35 13.53
C ALA A 77 -6.63 0.17 14.12
N TYR A 78 -5.98 -0.99 14.20
CA TYR A 78 -6.55 -2.22 14.74
C TYR A 78 -6.94 -2.13 16.22
N THR A 79 -6.30 -1.26 16.98
CA THR A 79 -6.51 -1.13 18.43
C THR A 79 -7.43 0.00 18.84
N VAL A 80 -7.48 1.09 18.06
CA VAL A 80 -8.01 2.37 18.53
C VAL A 80 -9.02 2.97 17.55
N LEU A 81 -9.12 2.51 16.30
CA LEU A 81 -10.05 3.08 15.35
C LEU A 81 -11.37 2.30 15.26
N ASP A 82 -12.47 3.06 15.28
CA ASP A 82 -13.85 2.57 15.42
C ASP A 82 -14.40 1.82 14.21
N TRP A 83 -13.60 1.65 13.16
CA TRP A 83 -13.99 0.89 11.97
C TRP A 83 -13.45 -0.54 11.97
N GLY A 84 -12.70 -0.96 12.99
CA GLY A 84 -12.46 -2.39 13.27
C GLY A 84 -11.61 -3.14 12.26
N GLY A 85 -10.46 -2.59 11.88
CA GLY A 85 -9.47 -3.27 11.06
C GLY A 85 -8.11 -2.59 11.09
N TYR A 86 -7.14 -3.14 10.34
CA TYR A 86 -5.74 -2.67 10.34
C TYR A 86 -5.35 -1.94 9.04
N TRP A 87 -6.21 -1.95 8.02
CA TRP A 87 -6.04 -1.19 6.78
C TRP A 87 -7.38 -0.87 6.12
N ALA A 88 -7.60 0.38 5.74
CA ALA A 88 -8.82 0.88 5.10
C ALA A 88 -8.56 1.68 3.81
N TRP A 89 -7.30 1.71 3.32
CA TRP A 89 -6.90 2.48 2.15
C TRP A 89 -7.10 3.99 2.30
N ASP A 90 -7.17 4.48 3.53
CA ASP A 90 -7.25 5.91 3.84
C ASP A 90 -6.11 6.70 3.16
N PRO A 91 -6.33 7.96 2.70
CA PRO A 91 -5.30 8.73 2.01
C PRO A 91 -3.94 8.80 2.72
N VAL A 92 -3.89 8.81 4.06
CA VAL A 92 -2.64 8.82 4.83
C VAL A 92 -1.98 7.43 4.82
N GLU A 93 -2.76 6.38 4.97
CA GLU A 93 -2.31 4.98 4.81
C GLU A 93 -1.71 4.78 3.40
N THR A 94 -2.48 5.10 2.37
CA THR A 94 -2.10 5.02 0.96
C THR A 94 -0.87 5.89 0.66
N GLY A 95 -0.84 7.12 1.17
CA GLY A 95 0.30 8.03 1.04
C GLY A 95 1.59 7.45 1.59
N SER A 96 1.53 6.76 2.74
CA SER A 96 2.71 6.13 3.37
C SER A 96 3.27 4.92 2.59
N LEU A 97 2.39 4.20 1.87
CA LEU A 97 2.73 3.03 1.05
C LEU A 97 3.48 3.40 -0.23
N LEU A 98 3.18 4.56 -0.84
CA LEU A 98 3.77 4.99 -2.11
C LEU A 98 5.31 5.08 -2.09
N PRO A 99 5.96 5.80 -1.15
CA PRO A 99 7.42 5.80 -1.08
C PRO A 99 7.98 4.40 -0.80
N TRP A 100 7.22 3.52 -0.14
CA TRP A 100 7.68 2.18 0.22
C TRP A 100 7.76 1.29 -1.01
N LEU A 101 6.78 1.42 -1.91
CA LEU A 101 6.79 0.80 -3.23
C LEU A 101 7.95 1.33 -4.10
N ALA A 102 8.27 2.63 -4.05
CA ALA A 102 9.44 3.15 -4.75
C ALA A 102 10.76 2.59 -4.19
N LEU A 103 10.89 2.45 -2.86
CA LEU A 103 12.03 1.77 -2.25
C LEU A 103 12.08 0.27 -2.60
N LEU A 104 10.93 -0.41 -2.68
CA LEU A 104 10.80 -1.80 -3.12
C LEU A 104 11.44 -1.97 -4.51
N LEU A 105 11.16 -1.06 -5.45
CA LEU A 105 11.80 -1.06 -6.76
C LEU A 105 13.33 -1.02 -6.60
N ILE A 106 13.88 -0.01 -5.89
CA ILE A 106 15.33 0.18 -5.73
C ILE A 106 16.02 -1.06 -5.16
N VAL A 107 15.43 -1.71 -4.14
CA VAL A 107 16.05 -2.89 -3.53
C VAL A 107 16.02 -4.12 -4.46
N HIS A 108 15.11 -4.16 -5.44
CA HIS A 108 14.97 -5.24 -6.42
C HIS A 108 15.76 -5.04 -7.72
N VAL A 109 16.37 -3.88 -7.97
CA VAL A 109 17.18 -3.58 -9.17
C VAL A 109 18.18 -4.69 -9.50
N ARG A 110 18.92 -5.16 -8.49
CA ARG A 110 20.00 -6.15 -8.64
C ARG A 110 19.50 -7.59 -8.86
N ALA A 111 18.19 -7.84 -8.75
CA ALA A 111 17.61 -9.14 -9.02
C ALA A 111 17.41 -9.40 -10.52
N LYS A 112 17.32 -8.35 -11.34
CA LYS A 112 17.10 -8.46 -12.80
C LYS A 112 18.35 -9.03 -13.49
N SER A 113 18.14 -9.97 -14.42
CA SER A 113 19.22 -10.61 -15.21
C SER A 113 19.85 -9.69 -16.26
N ASP A 114 19.09 -8.68 -16.69
CA ASP A 114 19.55 -7.55 -17.49
C ASP A 114 19.44 -6.30 -16.63
N SER A 115 20.25 -6.27 -15.56
CA SER A 115 20.22 -5.20 -14.57
C SER A 115 20.65 -3.85 -15.15
N SER A 116 21.23 -3.80 -16.36
CA SER A 116 21.71 -2.57 -16.99
C SER A 116 20.61 -1.50 -17.05
N SER A 117 19.41 -1.86 -17.51
CA SER A 117 18.29 -0.92 -17.67
C SER A 117 17.62 -0.52 -16.34
N ALA A 118 17.60 -1.44 -15.36
CA ALA A 118 17.01 -1.15 -14.05
C ALA A 118 17.97 -0.31 -13.18
N ILE A 119 19.27 -0.59 -13.27
CA ILE A 119 20.32 0.20 -12.63
C ILE A 119 20.34 1.60 -13.24
N SER A 120 20.24 1.73 -14.56
CA SER A 120 20.19 3.05 -15.23
C SER A 120 19.01 3.91 -14.80
N ALA A 121 17.86 3.32 -14.46
CA ALA A 121 16.70 4.05 -13.97
C ALA A 121 16.69 4.25 -12.45
N SER A 122 17.48 3.47 -11.69
CA SER A 122 17.43 3.46 -10.23
C SER A 122 17.63 4.83 -9.56
N PRO A 123 18.52 5.73 -10.04
CA PRO A 123 18.63 7.07 -9.47
C PRO A 123 17.37 7.91 -9.61
N ALA A 124 16.65 7.82 -10.74
CA ALA A 124 15.37 8.49 -10.91
C ALA A 124 14.32 7.94 -9.92
N VAL A 125 14.31 6.62 -9.68
CA VAL A 125 13.42 6.02 -8.67
C VAL A 125 13.78 6.51 -7.26
N GLY A 126 15.05 6.77 -6.96
CA GLY A 126 15.48 7.39 -5.71
C GLY A 126 14.92 8.81 -5.53
N LEU A 127 14.92 9.62 -6.59
CA LEU A 127 14.29 10.95 -6.60
C LEU A 127 12.77 10.86 -6.41
N VAL A 128 12.12 9.90 -7.10
CA VAL A 128 10.68 9.63 -6.97
C VAL A 128 10.34 9.19 -5.54
N ALA A 129 11.15 8.37 -4.88
CA ALA A 129 10.92 8.00 -3.49
C ALA A 129 10.91 9.22 -2.54
N GLY A 130 11.81 10.19 -2.76
CA GLY A 130 11.79 11.46 -2.03
C GLY A 130 10.58 12.33 -2.37
N ALA A 131 10.20 12.40 -3.64
CA ALA A 131 9.00 13.13 -4.07
C ALA A 131 7.73 12.53 -3.44
N LEU A 132 7.62 11.20 -3.39
CA LEU A 132 6.50 10.51 -2.77
C LEU A 132 6.49 10.64 -1.24
N ALA A 133 7.65 10.79 -0.59
CA ALA A 133 7.70 11.11 0.84
C ALA A 133 7.19 12.54 1.13
N PHE A 134 7.56 13.52 0.28
CA PHE A 134 6.96 14.85 0.35
C PHE A 134 5.47 14.82 0.01
N HIS A 135 5.04 13.98 -0.94
CA HIS A 135 3.64 13.79 -1.26
C HIS A 135 2.84 13.22 -0.08
N ALA A 136 3.38 12.21 0.63
CA ALA A 136 2.74 11.66 1.82
C ALA A 136 2.66 12.71 2.96
N THR A 137 3.67 13.57 3.07
CA THR A 137 3.65 14.70 4.01
C THR A 137 2.62 15.76 3.58
N LEU A 138 2.52 16.03 2.28
CA LEU A 138 1.50 16.93 1.73
C LEU A 138 0.09 16.41 2.03
N VAL A 139 -0.19 15.13 1.81
CA VAL A 139 -1.51 14.51 2.11
C VAL A 139 -1.87 14.61 3.59
N THR A 140 -0.90 14.46 4.49
CA THR A 140 -1.15 14.56 5.95
C THR A 140 -1.27 16.00 6.47
N ARG A 141 -0.79 17.01 5.71
CA ARG A 141 -0.64 18.40 6.17
C ARG A 141 -1.49 19.41 5.40
N ALA A 142 -1.88 19.11 4.17
CA ALA A 142 -2.72 19.96 3.33
C ALA A 142 -4.19 19.82 3.77
N ASN A 143 -4.56 20.57 4.81
CA ASN A 143 -5.89 20.53 5.42
C ASN A 143 -6.99 20.78 4.37
N GLY A 144 -8.04 19.96 4.39
CA GLY A 144 -9.20 20.10 3.50
C GLY A 144 -8.96 19.68 2.04
N VAL A 145 -7.74 19.28 1.66
CA VAL A 145 -7.46 18.77 0.31
C VAL A 145 -7.88 17.33 0.17
N TRP A 146 -7.49 16.45 1.10
CA TRP A 146 -7.94 15.05 1.13
C TRP A 146 -8.76 14.78 2.38
N ALA A 147 -9.92 14.14 2.22
CA ALA A 147 -10.72 13.63 3.32
C ALA A 147 -10.07 12.36 3.87
N SER A 148 -9.49 12.45 5.07
CA SER A 148 -8.82 11.32 5.73
C SER A 148 -9.18 11.29 7.21
N VAL A 149 -9.45 10.10 7.75
CA VAL A 149 -9.70 9.90 9.19
C VAL A 149 -8.43 10.13 10.03
N HIS A 150 -7.28 10.09 9.37
CA HIS A 150 -5.97 10.43 9.93
C HIS A 150 -5.56 11.90 9.64
N ALA A 151 -6.46 12.76 9.15
CA ALA A 151 -6.17 14.18 8.91
C ALA A 151 -6.60 15.01 10.14
N PHE A 152 -5.67 15.75 10.75
CA PHE A 152 -5.85 16.27 12.12
C PHE A 152 -6.17 17.77 12.24
N VAL A 153 -6.79 18.39 11.22
CA VAL A 153 -7.36 19.75 11.29
C VAL A 153 -8.49 19.89 10.24
N ALA A 154 -9.75 19.96 10.68
CA ALA A 154 -10.88 20.30 9.82
C ALA A 154 -11.59 21.53 10.38
N ASP A 155 -11.68 22.58 9.57
CA ASP A 155 -12.70 23.64 9.60
C ASP A 155 -12.67 24.29 8.21
N GLY A 156 -13.56 23.86 7.31
CA GLY A 156 -13.62 24.40 5.95
C GLY A 156 -14.71 23.78 5.09
N GLU A 157 -15.91 24.32 5.17
CA GLU A 157 -16.90 24.22 4.09
C GLU A 157 -16.50 25.20 2.99
N GLY A 158 -16.12 24.71 1.80
CA GLY A 158 -15.75 25.57 0.68
C GLY A 158 -15.66 24.81 -0.63
N THR A 159 -16.25 25.40 -1.67
CA THR A 159 -16.34 24.96 -3.07
C THR A 159 -14.96 24.76 -3.73
N LEU A 160 -14.28 23.67 -3.43
CA LEU A 160 -12.93 23.37 -3.93
C LEU A 160 -12.94 22.78 -5.35
N ALA A 161 -11.85 22.97 -6.10
CA ALA A 161 -11.64 22.34 -7.41
C ALA A 161 -11.67 20.81 -7.31
N ASP A 162 -12.20 20.10 -8.30
CA ASP A 162 -12.26 18.63 -8.33
C ASP A 162 -10.88 17.94 -8.52
N ASP A 163 -9.77 18.71 -8.48
CA ASP A 163 -8.39 18.23 -8.62
C ASP A 163 -7.58 18.58 -7.37
N PRO A 164 -6.88 17.61 -6.75
CA PRO A 164 -6.30 17.82 -5.42
C PRO A 164 -5.13 18.81 -5.45
N TYR A 165 -4.37 18.87 -6.53
CA TYR A 165 -3.24 19.79 -6.63
C TYR A 165 -3.69 21.22 -6.93
N LEU A 166 -4.84 21.39 -7.60
CA LEU A 166 -5.49 22.70 -7.70
C LEU A 166 -6.02 23.16 -6.33
N ARG A 167 -6.65 22.27 -5.53
CA ARG A 167 -7.04 22.57 -4.14
C ARG A 167 -5.85 23.02 -3.30
N VAL A 168 -4.69 22.36 -3.46
CA VAL A 168 -3.42 22.75 -2.80
C VAL A 168 -3.00 24.16 -3.19
N LEU A 169 -3.13 24.54 -4.46
CA LEU A 169 -2.79 25.90 -4.93
C LEU A 169 -3.78 26.95 -4.44
N ASP A 170 -5.05 26.59 -4.25
CA ASP A 170 -6.06 27.50 -3.71
C ASP A 170 -5.80 27.86 -2.23
N ILE A 171 -5.22 26.92 -1.45
CA ILE A 171 -4.80 27.15 -0.07
C ILE A 171 -3.36 27.70 0.05
N ALA A 172 -2.65 27.89 -1.07
CA ALA A 172 -1.30 28.42 -1.11
C ALA A 172 -1.28 29.95 -0.92
N ASP A 173 -1.52 30.40 0.32
CA ASP A 173 -1.38 31.79 0.73
C ASP A 173 -0.01 32.07 1.40
N PHE A 174 0.24 33.33 1.77
CA PHE A 174 1.47 33.72 2.50
C PHE A 174 1.41 33.39 4.01
N SER A 175 0.49 32.53 4.45
CA SER A 175 0.50 32.02 5.82
C SER A 175 1.64 31.01 6.02
N PRO A 176 2.03 30.71 7.27
CA PRO A 176 2.98 29.64 7.55
C PRO A 176 2.57 28.29 6.94
N VAL A 177 1.26 27.98 6.94
CA VAL A 177 0.71 26.73 6.40
C VAL A 177 0.76 26.75 4.87
N GLY A 178 0.35 27.85 4.23
CA GLY A 178 0.41 28.00 2.78
C GLY A 178 1.84 27.90 2.25
N ILE A 179 2.81 28.52 2.94
CA ILE A 179 4.24 28.41 2.61
C ILE A 179 4.75 26.97 2.78
N GLU A 180 4.36 26.28 3.85
CA GLU A 180 4.75 24.89 4.12
C GLU A 180 4.27 23.94 3.01
N VAL A 181 2.97 23.97 2.71
CA VAL A 181 2.32 23.13 1.69
C VAL A 181 2.90 23.43 0.30
N THR A 182 3.07 24.71 -0.05
CA THR A 182 3.68 25.12 -1.33
C THR A 182 5.12 24.63 -1.44
N SER A 183 5.88 24.65 -0.35
CA SER A 183 7.27 24.17 -0.35
C SER A 183 7.35 22.67 -0.63
N TYR A 184 6.41 21.87 -0.12
CA TYR A 184 6.32 20.45 -0.46
C TYR A 184 5.99 20.24 -1.94
N LEU A 185 5.02 20.97 -2.47
CA LEU A 185 4.65 20.88 -3.89
C LEU A 185 5.84 21.25 -4.80
N VAL A 186 6.57 22.31 -4.48
CA VAL A 186 7.79 22.72 -5.20
C VAL A 186 8.85 21.62 -5.13
N ALA A 187 9.07 21.00 -3.96
CA ALA A 187 10.03 19.92 -3.82
C ALA A 187 9.65 18.69 -4.67
N ILE A 188 8.36 18.32 -4.71
CA ILE A 188 7.83 17.24 -5.55
C ILE A 188 8.12 17.52 -7.03
N VAL A 189 7.79 18.72 -7.51
CA VAL A 189 8.00 19.13 -8.91
C VAL A 189 9.49 19.13 -9.27
N LEU A 190 10.35 19.68 -8.39
CA LEU A 190 11.79 19.71 -8.61
C LEU A 190 12.41 18.31 -8.69
N LEU A 191 12.06 17.42 -7.76
CA LEU A 191 12.54 16.04 -7.77
C LEU A 191 12.04 15.27 -8.99
N GLY A 192 10.78 15.46 -9.38
CA GLY A 192 10.20 14.92 -10.60
C GLY A 192 10.91 15.41 -11.86
N TYR A 193 11.20 16.71 -11.96
CA TYR A 193 11.97 17.29 -13.05
C TYR A 193 13.37 16.68 -13.17
N TYR A 194 14.10 16.54 -12.06
CA TYR A 194 15.42 15.89 -12.06
C TYR A 194 15.35 14.41 -12.43
N ALA A 195 14.28 13.71 -12.03
CA ALA A 195 14.07 12.30 -12.40
C ALA A 195 13.89 12.15 -13.92
N VAL A 196 12.99 12.94 -14.52
CA VAL A 196 12.70 12.89 -15.97
C VAL A 196 13.91 13.31 -16.80
N THR A 197 14.58 14.41 -16.41
CA THR A 197 15.78 14.89 -17.13
C THR A 197 16.94 13.89 -17.05
N TYR A 198 17.11 13.22 -15.91
CA TYR A 198 18.09 12.14 -15.77
C TYR A 198 17.76 10.95 -16.67
N LEU A 199 16.51 10.48 -16.69
CA LEU A 199 16.07 9.36 -17.55
C LEU A 199 16.28 9.69 -19.03
N ARG A 200 15.88 10.89 -19.46
CA ARG A 200 16.13 11.38 -20.82
C ARG A 200 17.62 11.36 -21.15
N ARG A 201 18.49 11.80 -20.23
CA ARG A 201 19.94 11.77 -20.42
C ARG A 201 20.45 10.34 -20.57
N GLN A 202 19.96 9.39 -19.76
CA GLN A 202 20.35 7.98 -19.89
C GLN A 202 19.94 7.40 -21.24
N GLN A 203 18.72 7.70 -21.73
CA GLN A 203 18.29 7.31 -23.07
C GLN A 203 19.20 7.89 -24.15
N ALA A 204 19.53 9.18 -24.08
CA ALA A 204 20.42 9.82 -25.05
C ALA A 204 21.82 9.19 -25.08
N LEU A 205 22.38 8.83 -23.92
CA LEU A 205 23.66 8.13 -23.84
C LEU A 205 23.58 6.71 -24.43
N ALA A 206 22.50 5.99 -24.17
CA ALA A 206 22.28 4.66 -24.73
C ALA A 206 22.13 4.70 -26.26
N LEU A 207 21.39 5.67 -26.79
CA LEU A 207 21.24 5.88 -28.24
C LEU A 207 22.58 6.20 -28.89
N ALA A 208 23.35 7.12 -28.30
CA ALA A 208 24.67 7.47 -28.81
C ALA A 208 25.63 6.27 -28.82
N ALA A 209 25.61 5.43 -27.77
CA ALA A 209 26.42 4.22 -27.70
C ALA A 209 26.01 3.16 -28.74
N ALA A 210 24.72 3.09 -29.08
CA ALA A 210 24.19 2.20 -30.11
C ALA A 210 24.30 2.75 -31.55
N GLY A 211 24.76 4.00 -31.73
CA GLY A 211 24.77 4.68 -33.02
C GLY A 211 23.37 4.98 -33.56
N ARG A 212 22.36 5.04 -32.68
CA ARG A 212 20.95 5.31 -33.03
C ARG A 212 20.59 6.76 -32.67
N ILE A 213 19.47 7.22 -33.22
CA ILE A 213 18.96 8.58 -33.01
C ILE A 213 17.57 8.55 -32.40
N SER A 214 17.21 9.65 -31.73
CA SER A 214 15.88 9.77 -31.11
C SER A 214 14.79 10.03 -32.14
N MET A 215 13.54 9.66 -31.82
CA MET A 215 12.37 9.99 -32.64
C MET A 215 12.26 11.49 -32.91
N LEU A 216 12.56 12.33 -31.91
CA LEU A 216 12.55 13.78 -32.07
C LEU A 216 13.54 14.27 -33.14
N GLN A 217 14.67 13.57 -33.34
CA GLN A 217 15.67 13.92 -34.35
C GLN A 217 15.31 13.37 -35.73
N ASP A 218 14.86 12.12 -35.79
CA ASP A 218 14.55 11.42 -37.05
C ASP A 218 13.21 11.88 -37.65
N LYS A 219 12.17 11.99 -36.80
CA LYS A 219 10.77 12.26 -37.16
C LYS A 219 10.22 13.43 -36.33
N PRO A 220 10.77 14.66 -36.45
CA PRO A 220 10.42 15.79 -35.58
C PRO A 220 8.94 16.20 -35.65
N LEU A 221 8.33 16.13 -36.84
CA LEU A 221 6.91 16.46 -37.02
C LEU A 221 6.00 15.48 -36.28
N LEU A 222 6.31 14.18 -36.34
CA LEU A 222 5.56 13.16 -35.61
C LEU A 222 5.73 13.36 -34.10
N ALA A 223 6.97 13.52 -33.63
CA ALA A 223 7.27 13.72 -32.22
C ALA A 223 6.52 14.93 -31.63
N VAL A 224 6.57 16.08 -32.29
CA VAL A 224 5.84 17.29 -31.86
C VAL A 224 4.33 17.07 -31.93
N GLY A 225 3.85 16.42 -32.99
CA GLY A 225 2.43 16.09 -33.16
C GLY A 225 1.88 15.22 -32.03
N LEU A 226 2.64 14.20 -31.59
CA LEU A 226 2.26 13.33 -30.48
C LEU A 226 2.19 14.08 -29.15
N VAL A 227 3.18 14.94 -28.87
CA VAL A 227 3.19 15.77 -27.64
C VAL A 227 2.02 16.75 -27.63
N VAL A 228 1.76 17.45 -28.74
CA VAL A 228 0.63 18.39 -28.85
C VAL A 228 -0.70 17.64 -28.74
N ALA A 229 -0.84 16.48 -29.40
CA ALA A 229 -2.04 15.67 -29.29
C ALA A 229 -2.29 15.21 -27.85
N TYR A 230 -1.25 14.76 -27.14
CA TYR A 230 -1.38 14.39 -25.74
C TYR A 230 -1.78 15.59 -24.87
N ILE A 231 -1.14 16.75 -25.03
CA ILE A 231 -1.48 17.96 -24.27
C ILE A 231 -2.95 18.35 -24.51
N ALA A 232 -3.43 18.29 -25.76
CA ALA A 232 -4.83 18.60 -26.08
C ALA A 232 -5.80 17.63 -25.36
N VAL A 233 -5.50 16.33 -25.35
CA VAL A 233 -6.33 15.34 -24.65
C VAL A 233 -6.23 15.52 -23.12
N ALA A 234 -5.05 15.76 -22.58
CA ALA A 234 -4.87 15.96 -21.14
C ALA A 234 -5.59 17.22 -20.63
N LEU A 235 -5.59 18.31 -21.42
CA LEU A 235 -6.40 19.49 -21.13
C LEU A 235 -7.91 19.21 -21.23
N TRP A 236 -8.32 18.32 -22.13
CA TRP A 236 -9.71 17.87 -22.22
C TRP A 236 -10.13 17.01 -21.02
N ILE A 237 -9.22 16.21 -20.47
CA ILE A 237 -9.44 15.43 -19.23
C ILE A 237 -9.58 16.37 -18.03
N GLY A 238 -8.73 17.39 -17.91
CA GLY A 238 -8.79 18.38 -16.84
C GLY A 238 -8.10 17.99 -15.53
N SER A 239 -7.49 16.80 -15.47
CA SER A 239 -6.69 16.35 -14.31
C SER A 239 -5.24 16.81 -14.41
N SER A 240 -4.76 17.52 -13.39
CA SER A 240 -3.38 18.01 -13.30
C SER A 240 -2.37 16.86 -13.14
N ALA A 241 -2.75 15.82 -12.40
CA ALA A 241 -1.96 14.60 -12.22
C ALA A 241 -1.71 13.88 -13.55
N VAL A 242 -2.79 13.66 -14.32
CA VAL A 242 -2.73 13.03 -15.65
C VAL A 242 -1.92 13.87 -16.63
N LEU A 243 -2.12 15.19 -16.64
CA LEU A 243 -1.36 16.11 -17.48
C LEU A 243 0.14 16.05 -17.17
N ALA A 244 0.52 16.23 -15.90
CA ALA A 244 1.93 16.32 -15.51
C ALA A 244 2.68 15.01 -15.77
N LEU A 245 2.14 13.87 -15.32
CA LEU A 245 2.80 12.59 -15.47
C LEU A 245 2.80 12.14 -16.93
N GLY A 246 1.68 12.24 -17.65
CA GLY A 246 1.66 11.81 -19.03
C GLY A 246 2.49 12.70 -19.95
N LEU A 247 2.64 14.00 -19.64
CA LEU A 247 3.59 14.86 -20.34
C LEU A 247 5.04 14.39 -20.12
N ALA A 248 5.41 14.01 -18.90
CA ALA A 248 6.71 13.43 -18.63
C ALA A 248 6.94 12.13 -19.41
N LEU A 249 5.93 11.25 -19.47
CA LEU A 249 6.02 9.97 -20.19
C LEU A 249 6.12 10.17 -21.71
N ILE A 250 5.28 11.02 -22.32
CA ILE A 250 5.32 11.22 -23.77
C ILE A 250 6.64 11.88 -24.19
N LEU A 251 7.20 12.75 -23.35
CA LEU A 251 8.54 13.31 -23.56
C LEU A 251 9.62 12.22 -23.54
N LEU A 252 9.55 11.24 -22.64
CA LEU A 252 10.48 10.11 -22.61
C LEU A 252 10.31 9.15 -23.81
N VAL A 253 9.09 9.03 -24.35
CA VAL A 253 8.83 8.27 -25.58
C VAL A 253 9.47 8.96 -26.79
N VAL A 254 9.22 10.25 -27.01
CA VAL A 254 9.74 10.96 -28.20
C VAL A 254 11.25 11.22 -28.15
N HIS A 255 11.86 11.20 -26.97
CA HIS A 255 13.32 11.21 -26.81
C HIS A 255 13.95 9.81 -26.83
N GLY A 256 13.13 8.77 -26.90
CA GLY A 256 13.57 7.40 -27.11
C GLY A 256 13.96 7.12 -28.56
N ASP A 257 14.35 5.86 -28.81
CA ASP A 257 14.75 5.37 -30.13
C ASP A 257 13.64 5.57 -31.19
N SER A 258 14.01 6.00 -32.40
CA SER A 258 13.07 6.19 -33.50
C SER A 258 12.63 4.87 -34.16
N GLU A 259 13.49 3.86 -34.15
CA GLU A 259 13.24 2.55 -34.77
C GLU A 259 12.61 1.58 -33.77
N SER A 260 13.11 1.53 -32.53
CA SER A 260 12.61 0.63 -31.47
C SER A 260 12.13 1.42 -30.25
N PRO A 261 10.95 2.09 -30.30
CA PRO A 261 10.48 2.96 -29.22
C PRO A 261 10.49 2.27 -27.85
N PRO A 262 10.80 2.99 -26.75
CA PRO A 262 10.94 2.39 -25.44
C PRO A 262 9.59 1.89 -24.90
N LEU A 263 9.30 0.59 -25.10
CA LEU A 263 8.01 -0.03 -24.78
C LEU A 263 7.55 0.22 -23.34
N HIS A 264 8.46 0.24 -22.37
CA HIS A 264 8.09 0.47 -20.97
C HIS A 264 7.47 1.85 -20.73
N TRP A 265 7.87 2.89 -21.46
CA TRP A 265 7.23 4.21 -21.36
C TRP A 265 5.88 4.25 -22.09
N VAL A 266 5.78 3.55 -23.23
CA VAL A 266 4.52 3.37 -23.96
C VAL A 266 3.49 2.66 -23.07
N VAL A 267 3.86 1.51 -22.49
CA VAL A 267 3.01 0.73 -21.58
C VAL A 267 2.61 1.57 -20.36
N LEU A 268 3.54 2.32 -19.76
CA LEU A 268 3.21 3.15 -18.60
C LEU A 268 2.25 4.30 -18.95
N GLY A 269 2.37 4.88 -20.15
CA GLY A 269 1.42 5.89 -20.66
C GLY A 269 0.04 5.31 -20.96
N VAL A 270 -0.02 4.10 -21.52
CA VAL A 270 -1.28 3.37 -21.73
C VAL A 270 -1.94 3.01 -20.39
N LEU A 271 -1.16 2.51 -19.43
CA LEU A 271 -1.65 2.20 -18.08
C LEU A 271 -2.14 3.46 -17.37
N LEU A 272 -1.46 4.60 -17.50
CA LEU A 272 -1.92 5.88 -16.95
C LEU A 272 -3.33 6.22 -17.47
N MET A 273 -3.58 6.06 -18.77
CA MET A 273 -4.90 6.33 -19.36
C MET A 273 -5.94 5.30 -18.95
N LEU A 274 -5.55 4.03 -18.86
CA LEU A 274 -6.43 2.95 -18.41
C LEU A 274 -6.89 3.21 -16.97
N TYR A 275 -5.95 3.50 -16.07
CA TYR A 275 -6.23 3.75 -14.66
C TYR A 275 -6.99 5.05 -14.46
N ALA A 276 -6.69 6.10 -15.24
CA ALA A 276 -7.48 7.33 -15.21
C ALA A 276 -8.95 7.07 -15.55
N SER A 277 -9.24 6.12 -16.45
CA SER A 277 -10.61 5.68 -16.73
C SER A 277 -11.21 4.85 -15.60
N TRP A 278 -10.44 3.99 -14.94
CA TRP A 278 -10.93 3.16 -13.82
C TRP A 278 -11.32 4.00 -12.61
N PHE A 279 -10.67 5.15 -12.42
CA PHE A 279 -10.89 6.05 -11.28
C PHE A 279 -11.73 7.27 -11.63
N TRP A 280 -12.46 7.23 -12.76
CA TRP A 280 -13.34 8.29 -13.23
C TRP A 280 -12.69 9.67 -13.41
N LEU A 281 -11.35 9.73 -13.44
CA LEU A 281 -10.59 10.94 -13.79
C LEU A 281 -10.72 11.27 -15.28
N ALA A 282 -10.94 10.26 -16.12
CA ALA A 282 -11.16 10.41 -17.55
C ALA A 282 -12.34 9.53 -18.00
N GLY A 283 -13.18 10.05 -18.88
CA GLY A 283 -14.18 9.23 -19.58
C GLY A 283 -13.51 8.23 -20.52
N ILE A 284 -14.18 7.12 -20.83
CA ILE A 284 -13.64 6.04 -21.70
C ILE A 284 -13.13 6.60 -23.04
N ASN A 285 -13.88 7.52 -23.66
CA ASN A 285 -13.47 8.14 -24.92
C ASN A 285 -12.20 9.00 -24.78
N GLN A 286 -12.05 9.70 -23.66
CA GLN A 286 -10.86 10.51 -23.36
C GLN A 286 -9.65 9.61 -23.12
N ALA A 287 -9.82 8.53 -22.34
CA ALA A 287 -8.77 7.56 -22.08
C ALA A 287 -8.28 6.89 -23.37
N VAL A 288 -9.20 6.43 -24.24
CA VAL A 288 -8.86 5.87 -25.55
C VAL A 288 -8.12 6.89 -26.41
N ALA A 289 -8.60 8.14 -26.48
CA ALA A 289 -7.91 9.21 -27.20
C ALA A 289 -6.50 9.48 -26.64
N GLY A 290 -6.33 9.42 -25.32
CA GLY A 290 -5.06 9.63 -24.64
C GLY A 290 -4.07 8.46 -24.81
N MET A 291 -4.56 7.24 -25.03
CA MET A 291 -3.72 6.08 -25.34
C MET A 291 -3.07 6.18 -26.73
N VAL A 292 -3.74 6.83 -27.69
CA VAL A 292 -3.29 6.91 -29.08
C VAL A 292 -1.89 7.54 -29.21
N PRO A 293 -1.58 8.70 -28.60
CA PRO A 293 -0.23 9.27 -28.64
C PRO A 293 0.88 8.35 -28.14
N PHE A 294 0.59 7.44 -27.19
CA PHE A 294 1.57 6.49 -26.67
C PHE A 294 1.72 5.26 -27.58
N LEU A 295 0.61 4.73 -28.09
CA LEU A 295 0.60 3.54 -28.94
C LEU A 295 1.12 3.82 -30.35
N ALA A 296 0.91 5.02 -30.89
CA ALA A 296 1.29 5.37 -32.26
C ALA A 296 2.79 5.11 -32.56
N PRO A 297 3.76 5.55 -31.73
CA PRO A 297 5.17 5.16 -31.86
C PRO A 297 5.40 3.66 -32.07
N TRP A 298 4.79 2.83 -31.21
CA TRP A 298 4.96 1.39 -31.20
C TRP A 298 4.33 0.72 -32.42
N LEU A 299 3.14 1.16 -32.83
CA LEU A 299 2.47 0.64 -34.02
C LEU A 299 3.19 1.02 -35.32
N LEU A 300 3.87 2.17 -35.33
CA LEU A 300 4.61 2.66 -36.50
C LEU A 300 6.03 2.09 -36.63
N SER A 301 6.57 1.42 -35.61
CA SER A 301 7.91 0.82 -35.68
C SER A 301 7.95 -0.48 -36.46
N GLY A 302 6.84 -1.22 -36.52
CA GLY A 302 6.76 -2.53 -37.16
C GLY A 302 7.40 -3.67 -36.33
N GLU A 303 7.78 -3.43 -35.07
CA GLU A 303 8.38 -4.44 -34.18
C GLU A 303 7.34 -5.28 -33.40
N GLU A 304 6.04 -5.04 -33.63
CA GLU A 304 4.92 -5.66 -32.90
C GLU A 304 5.03 -7.19 -32.82
N GLU A 305 5.38 -7.85 -33.93
CA GLU A 305 5.42 -9.30 -34.02
C GLU A 305 6.57 -9.90 -33.18
N ASP A 306 7.73 -9.24 -33.15
CA ASP A 306 8.90 -9.71 -32.42
C ASP A 306 8.76 -9.48 -30.92
N GLU A 307 8.19 -8.34 -30.51
CA GLU A 307 7.90 -8.08 -29.11
C GLU A 307 6.79 -9.00 -28.57
N MET A 308 5.74 -9.27 -29.36
CA MET A 308 4.69 -10.22 -28.97
C MET A 308 5.24 -11.64 -28.81
N LYS A 309 6.15 -12.06 -29.70
CA LYS A 309 6.88 -13.33 -29.55
C LYS A 309 7.69 -13.34 -28.25
N ALA A 310 8.37 -12.24 -27.92
CA ALA A 310 9.16 -12.11 -26.69
C ALA A 310 8.29 -12.22 -25.42
N LEU A 311 7.07 -11.67 -25.42
CA LEU A 311 6.12 -11.80 -24.30
C LEU A 311 5.67 -13.24 -24.06
N LEU A 312 5.61 -14.07 -25.09
CA LEU A 312 5.22 -15.48 -25.00
C LEU A 312 6.40 -16.43 -24.73
N GLN A 313 7.65 -15.99 -24.90
CA GLN A 313 8.84 -16.82 -24.62
C GLN A 313 8.93 -17.35 -23.17
N PRO A 314 8.55 -16.60 -22.11
CA PRO A 314 8.50 -17.13 -20.74
C PRO A 314 7.65 -18.40 -20.58
N LEU A 315 6.68 -18.63 -21.46
CA LEU A 315 5.82 -19.82 -21.43
C LEU A 315 6.49 -21.04 -22.09
N LYS A 316 7.55 -20.84 -22.87
CA LYS A 316 8.23 -21.86 -23.67
C LYS A 316 9.65 -22.17 -23.20
N ASP A 317 10.33 -21.22 -22.55
CA ASP A 317 11.72 -21.37 -22.11
C ASP A 317 11.87 -21.07 -20.60
N VAL A 318 12.44 -22.03 -19.86
CA VAL A 318 12.62 -21.96 -18.40
C VAL A 318 13.59 -20.86 -17.98
N SER A 319 14.64 -20.61 -18.77
CA SER A 319 15.62 -19.55 -18.51
C SER A 319 14.97 -18.17 -18.69
N VAL A 320 14.24 -17.97 -19.79
CA VAL A 320 13.47 -16.74 -20.04
C VAL A 320 12.42 -16.53 -18.95
N ARG A 321 11.68 -17.58 -18.57
CA ARG A 321 10.70 -17.55 -17.47
C ARG A 321 11.31 -17.09 -16.15
N THR A 322 12.46 -17.65 -15.78
CA THR A 322 13.15 -17.29 -14.53
C THR A 322 13.62 -15.84 -14.57
N ARG A 323 14.07 -15.35 -15.73
CA ARG A 323 14.44 -13.93 -15.91
C ARG A 323 13.23 -13.01 -15.80
N ALA A 324 12.11 -13.37 -16.43
CA ALA A 324 10.86 -12.62 -16.37
C ALA A 324 10.31 -12.54 -14.94
N ALA A 325 10.33 -13.65 -14.17
CA ALA A 325 9.90 -13.67 -12.79
C ALA A 325 10.64 -12.65 -11.90
N ARG A 326 11.96 -12.49 -12.12
CA ARG A 326 12.77 -11.51 -11.39
C ARG A 326 12.53 -10.06 -11.80
N ALA A 327 11.86 -9.84 -12.94
CA ALA A 327 11.47 -8.52 -13.41
C ALA A 327 10.08 -8.10 -12.90
N VAL A 328 9.26 -9.03 -12.41
CA VAL A 328 7.91 -8.76 -11.87
C VAL A 328 7.91 -7.71 -10.76
N PRO A 329 8.80 -7.76 -9.74
CA PRO A 329 8.81 -6.72 -8.70
C PRO A 329 9.08 -5.33 -9.26
N TRP A 330 9.81 -5.22 -10.38
CA TRP A 330 10.13 -3.93 -10.99
C TRP A 330 8.97 -3.41 -11.86
N TYR A 331 8.53 -4.17 -12.86
CA TYR A 331 7.48 -3.72 -13.77
C TYR A 331 6.09 -3.78 -13.13
N GLY A 332 5.78 -4.86 -12.42
CA GLY A 332 4.53 -5.00 -11.66
C GLY A 332 4.47 -4.03 -10.49
N GLY A 333 5.59 -3.83 -9.78
CA GLY A 333 5.67 -2.83 -8.72
C GLY A 333 5.51 -1.40 -9.21
N ALA A 334 6.07 -1.05 -10.38
CA ALA A 334 5.88 0.26 -10.99
C ALA A 334 4.43 0.47 -11.47
N ALA A 335 3.81 -0.57 -12.04
CA ALA A 335 2.40 -0.53 -12.43
C ALA A 335 1.47 -0.39 -11.22
N PHE A 336 1.75 -1.08 -10.11
CA PHE A 336 0.99 -0.96 -8.87
C PHE A 336 1.22 0.40 -8.21
N LEU A 337 2.45 0.91 -8.18
CA LEU A 337 2.76 2.26 -7.70
C LEU A 337 2.00 3.33 -8.48
N LEU A 338 1.93 3.20 -9.81
CA LEU A 338 1.15 4.11 -10.65
C LEU A 338 -0.35 4.04 -10.34
N LEU A 339 -0.90 2.82 -10.22
CA LEU A 339 -2.30 2.60 -9.86
C LEU A 339 -2.62 3.29 -8.52
N THR A 340 -1.86 2.98 -7.48
CA THR A 340 -2.06 3.49 -6.12
C THR A 340 -1.88 5.01 -6.05
N TRP A 341 -0.89 5.58 -6.75
CA TRP A 341 -0.69 7.03 -6.75
C TRP A 341 -1.84 7.75 -7.45
N LEU A 342 -2.27 7.25 -8.61
CA LEU A 342 -3.37 7.88 -9.35
C LEU A 342 -4.69 7.77 -8.60
N LEU A 343 -4.95 6.63 -7.95
CA LEU A 343 -6.14 6.44 -7.12
C LEU A 343 -6.17 7.44 -5.96
N LEU A 344 -5.04 7.66 -5.28
CA LEU A 344 -4.93 8.66 -4.22
C LEU A 344 -5.26 10.09 -4.72
N THR A 345 -5.05 10.39 -6.01
CA THR A 345 -5.45 11.69 -6.58
C THR A 345 -6.94 11.79 -6.88
N ALA A 346 -7.65 10.66 -6.96
CA ALA A 346 -9.10 10.60 -7.14
C ALA A 346 -9.86 10.52 -5.79
N GLU A 347 -9.23 9.99 -4.73
CA GLU A 347 -9.80 9.83 -3.38
C GLU A 347 -9.76 11.13 -2.55
N ILE A 348 -10.29 12.20 -3.13
CA ILE A 348 -10.27 13.53 -2.52
C ILE A 348 -11.34 13.65 -1.42
N ASP A 349 -12.52 13.08 -1.66
CA ASP A 349 -13.69 13.22 -0.79
C ASP A 349 -13.97 11.95 0.05
N GLY A 350 -13.12 10.93 -0.04
CA GLY A 350 -13.20 9.69 0.75
C GLY A 350 -12.50 8.51 0.09
N THR A 351 -12.38 7.41 0.84
CA THR A 351 -11.77 6.16 0.37
C THR A 351 -12.67 5.44 -0.63
N SER A 352 -12.07 4.91 -1.69
CA SER A 352 -12.73 4.04 -2.65
C SER A 352 -12.21 2.61 -2.49
N LEU A 353 -12.78 1.90 -1.51
CA LEU A 353 -12.45 0.48 -1.26
C LEU A 353 -12.63 -0.37 -2.52
N GLU A 354 -13.69 -0.11 -3.28
CA GLU A 354 -13.95 -0.73 -4.59
C GLU A 354 -12.71 -0.59 -5.50
N ALA A 355 -12.17 0.62 -5.62
CA ALA A 355 -11.11 0.88 -6.58
C ALA A 355 -9.78 0.21 -6.19
N HIS A 356 -9.41 0.20 -4.90
CA HIS A 356 -8.18 -0.45 -4.46
C HIS A 356 -8.27 -1.98 -4.54
N GLU A 357 -9.40 -2.56 -4.13
CA GLU A 357 -9.54 -4.01 -4.00
C GLU A 357 -9.87 -4.68 -5.34
N PHE A 358 -10.79 -4.12 -6.12
CA PHE A 358 -11.18 -4.70 -7.40
C PHE A 358 -10.13 -4.45 -8.49
N TYR A 359 -9.73 -3.19 -8.72
CA TYR A 359 -8.77 -2.87 -9.78
C TYR A 359 -7.33 -3.25 -9.42
N GLY A 360 -7.01 -3.39 -8.13
CA GLY A 360 -5.75 -3.97 -7.66
C GLY A 360 -5.65 -5.49 -7.85
N ALA A 361 -6.79 -6.21 -7.91
CA ALA A 361 -6.80 -7.66 -7.90
C ALA A 361 -5.99 -8.32 -9.04
N PRO A 362 -6.06 -7.85 -10.31
CA PRO A 362 -5.23 -8.38 -11.39
C PRO A 362 -3.72 -8.24 -11.11
N LEU A 363 -3.29 -7.13 -10.52
CA LEU A 363 -1.88 -6.88 -10.20
C LEU A 363 -1.40 -7.77 -9.05
N ILE A 364 -2.24 -8.02 -8.05
CA ILE A 364 -1.97 -8.99 -6.98
C ILE A 364 -1.88 -10.41 -7.55
N GLY A 365 -2.76 -10.78 -8.49
CA GLY A 365 -2.67 -12.04 -9.22
C GLY A 365 -1.34 -12.19 -9.98
N LEU A 366 -0.91 -11.15 -10.69
CA LEU A 366 0.39 -11.12 -11.38
C LEU A 366 1.59 -11.21 -10.41
N LEU A 367 1.49 -10.60 -9.23
CA LEU A 367 2.48 -10.76 -8.15
C LEU A 367 2.57 -12.23 -7.71
N ALA A 368 1.42 -12.88 -7.47
CA ALA A 368 1.37 -14.29 -7.08
C ALA A 368 1.97 -15.20 -8.17
N VAL A 369 1.70 -14.93 -9.46
CA VAL A 369 2.35 -15.60 -10.59
C VAL A 369 3.86 -15.37 -10.54
N GLY A 370 4.32 -14.14 -10.38
CA GLY A 370 5.75 -13.79 -10.30
C GLY A 370 6.47 -14.54 -9.17
N LEU A 371 5.87 -14.60 -7.98
CA LEU A 371 6.40 -15.35 -6.83
C LEU A 371 6.43 -16.85 -7.09
N THR A 372 5.38 -17.41 -7.69
CA THR A 372 5.32 -18.82 -8.08
C THR A 372 6.45 -19.15 -9.06
N LEU A 373 6.61 -18.36 -10.12
CA LEU A 373 7.63 -18.55 -11.14
C LEU A 373 9.04 -18.41 -10.56
N TYR A 374 9.24 -17.47 -9.65
CA TYR A 374 10.49 -17.29 -8.92
C TYR A 374 10.81 -18.50 -8.03
N ALA A 375 9.81 -19.02 -7.32
CA ALA A 375 9.95 -20.17 -6.41
C ALA A 375 10.22 -21.47 -7.16
N TRP A 376 9.56 -21.70 -8.30
CA TRP A 376 9.87 -22.83 -9.19
C TRP A 376 11.28 -22.73 -9.76
N GLY A 377 11.70 -21.54 -10.21
CA GLY A 377 12.99 -21.37 -10.88
C GLY A 377 13.16 -22.38 -12.02
N ARG A 378 14.13 -23.30 -11.87
CA ARG A 378 14.43 -24.38 -12.84
C ARG A 378 13.88 -25.76 -12.46
N SER A 379 13.16 -25.91 -11.34
CA SER A 379 12.65 -27.22 -10.90
C SER A 379 11.42 -27.70 -11.66
N VAL A 380 10.71 -26.79 -12.33
CA VAL A 380 9.53 -27.09 -13.16
C VAL A 380 9.88 -26.80 -14.62
N ASP A 381 9.53 -27.68 -15.54
CA ASP A 381 9.73 -27.45 -16.98
C ASP A 381 8.78 -26.36 -17.52
N ALA A 382 9.00 -25.91 -18.75
CA ALA A 382 8.21 -24.84 -19.34
C ALA A 382 6.77 -25.27 -19.62
N SER A 383 6.57 -26.44 -20.24
CA SER A 383 5.24 -26.98 -20.58
C SER A 383 4.38 -27.25 -19.35
N GLY A 384 4.92 -27.96 -18.35
CA GLY A 384 4.21 -28.25 -17.10
C GLY A 384 3.88 -26.99 -16.32
N GLY A 385 4.82 -26.03 -16.24
CA GLY A 385 4.58 -24.75 -15.59
C GLY A 385 3.49 -23.93 -16.26
N THR A 386 3.50 -23.85 -17.60
CA THR A 386 2.46 -23.15 -18.37
C THR A 386 1.09 -23.82 -18.24
N ALA A 387 1.04 -25.16 -18.27
CA ALA A 387 -0.19 -25.90 -18.05
C ALA A 387 -0.77 -25.62 -16.66
N LEU A 388 0.05 -25.64 -15.62
CA LEU A 388 -0.38 -25.32 -14.26
C LEU A 388 -0.89 -23.89 -14.14
N LEU A 389 -0.20 -22.90 -14.71
CA LEU A 389 -0.67 -21.51 -14.70
C LEU A 389 -2.01 -21.35 -15.41
N PHE A 390 -2.19 -22.01 -16.56
CA PHE A 390 -3.45 -21.99 -17.28
C PHE A 390 -4.58 -22.65 -16.48
N MET A 391 -4.31 -23.82 -15.87
CA MET A 391 -5.29 -24.48 -15.00
C MET A 391 -5.66 -23.62 -13.79
N THR A 392 -4.70 -22.92 -13.18
CA THR A 392 -4.97 -21.97 -12.08
C THR A 392 -5.76 -20.75 -12.55
N LEU A 393 -5.51 -20.24 -13.76
CA LEU A 393 -6.32 -19.16 -14.34
C LEU A 393 -7.76 -19.60 -14.58
N VAL A 394 -7.97 -20.78 -15.16
CA VAL A 394 -9.33 -21.34 -15.35
C VAL A 394 -10.00 -21.58 -13.99
N ALA A 395 -9.28 -22.16 -13.03
CA ALA A 395 -9.79 -22.41 -11.68
C ALA A 395 -10.16 -21.10 -10.97
N SER A 396 -9.36 -20.03 -11.08
CA SER A 396 -9.66 -18.77 -10.40
C SER A 396 -10.92 -18.11 -10.96
N ILE A 397 -11.16 -18.20 -12.26
CA ILE A 397 -12.39 -17.70 -12.90
C ILE A 397 -13.60 -18.57 -12.52
N VAL A 398 -13.47 -19.90 -12.58
CA VAL A 398 -14.57 -20.83 -12.26
C VAL A 398 -14.95 -20.75 -10.79
N LEU A 399 -13.98 -20.71 -9.88
CA LEU A 399 -14.23 -20.58 -8.44
C LEU A 399 -14.85 -19.22 -8.10
N ALA A 400 -14.39 -18.14 -8.74
CA ALA A 400 -15.02 -16.82 -8.58
C ALA A 400 -16.48 -16.81 -9.06
N TYR A 401 -16.79 -17.51 -10.16
CA TYR A 401 -18.16 -17.64 -10.64
C TYR A 401 -19.04 -18.47 -9.69
N LEU A 402 -18.47 -19.51 -9.07
CA LEU A 402 -19.16 -20.42 -8.13
C LEU A 402 -19.02 -19.98 -6.67
N TYR A 403 -18.77 -18.69 -6.40
CA TYR A 403 -18.45 -18.23 -5.04
C TYR A 403 -19.55 -18.53 -4.02
N ASP A 404 -20.81 -18.56 -4.48
CA ASP A 404 -22.00 -18.85 -3.68
C ASP A 404 -22.08 -20.31 -3.18
N GLN A 405 -21.31 -21.22 -3.78
CA GLN A 405 -21.19 -22.62 -3.35
C GLN A 405 -20.21 -22.81 -2.18
N PHE A 406 -19.46 -21.77 -1.81
CA PHE A 406 -18.46 -21.82 -0.74
C PHE A 406 -18.91 -20.99 0.47
N SER A 407 -18.71 -21.54 1.66
CA SER A 407 -18.88 -20.79 2.91
C SER A 407 -17.65 -19.91 3.15
N LEU A 408 -17.66 -18.73 2.54
CA LEU A 408 -16.64 -17.70 2.73
C LEU A 408 -16.96 -16.87 3.99
N PRO A 409 -15.94 -16.39 4.72
CA PRO A 409 -16.15 -15.48 5.85
C PRO A 409 -16.51 -14.06 5.37
N GLY A 410 -17.00 -13.24 6.30
CA GLY A 410 -17.38 -11.85 6.05
C GLY A 410 -18.65 -11.75 5.22
N ASP A 411 -18.61 -10.87 4.22
CA ASP A 411 -19.75 -10.40 3.45
C ASP A 411 -19.61 -10.75 1.95
N PRO A 412 -19.43 -12.04 1.60
CA PRO A 412 -19.09 -12.46 0.23
C PRO A 412 -20.17 -12.15 -0.80
N HIS A 413 -21.41 -11.93 -0.37
CA HIS A 413 -22.55 -11.66 -1.24
C HIS A 413 -22.69 -10.18 -1.64
N LEU A 414 -22.02 -9.27 -0.92
CA LEU A 414 -22.07 -7.84 -1.23
C LEU A 414 -21.37 -7.55 -2.56
N VAL A 415 -21.95 -6.64 -3.34
CA VAL A 415 -21.41 -6.20 -4.63
C VAL A 415 -20.28 -5.20 -4.36
N ILE A 416 -19.13 -5.42 -4.99
CA ILE A 416 -18.00 -4.50 -4.94
C ILE A 416 -17.99 -3.56 -6.14
N ALA A 417 -18.11 -4.10 -7.37
CA ALA A 417 -17.95 -3.33 -8.60
C ALA A 417 -18.74 -3.94 -9.76
N GLY A 418 -19.54 -3.16 -10.49
CA GLY A 418 -20.13 -3.60 -11.76
C GLY A 418 -20.92 -4.92 -11.72
N GLY A 419 -21.55 -5.23 -10.57
CA GLY A 419 -22.26 -6.50 -10.33
C GLY A 419 -21.38 -7.68 -9.92
N ILE A 420 -20.06 -7.49 -9.78
CA ILE A 420 -19.12 -8.46 -9.23
C ILE A 420 -19.16 -8.37 -7.71
N THR A 421 -19.19 -9.51 -7.03
CA THR A 421 -19.27 -9.59 -5.57
C THR A 421 -17.90 -9.69 -4.90
N ARG A 422 -17.84 -9.31 -3.63
CA ARG A 422 -16.64 -9.47 -2.77
C ARG A 422 -16.17 -10.92 -2.75
N GLY A 423 -17.10 -11.88 -2.69
CA GLY A 423 -16.80 -13.32 -2.74
C GLY A 423 -16.13 -13.75 -4.05
N ALA A 424 -16.60 -13.22 -5.19
CA ALA A 424 -15.99 -13.51 -6.48
C ALA A 424 -14.54 -12.97 -6.57
N VAL A 425 -14.31 -11.73 -6.16
CA VAL A 425 -12.95 -11.14 -6.11
C VAL A 425 -12.06 -11.89 -5.11
N GLY A 426 -12.59 -12.19 -3.93
CA GLY A 426 -11.91 -12.92 -2.89
C GLY A 426 -11.44 -14.30 -3.36
N LEU A 427 -12.31 -15.10 -3.98
CA LEU A 427 -11.93 -16.41 -4.51
C LEU A 427 -10.98 -16.34 -5.69
N PHE A 428 -11.13 -15.34 -6.57
CA PHE A 428 -10.17 -15.11 -7.64
C PHE A 428 -8.75 -14.91 -7.07
N LEU A 429 -8.62 -14.04 -6.06
CA LEU A 429 -7.33 -13.74 -5.40
C LEU A 429 -6.80 -14.92 -4.58
N LEU A 430 -7.64 -15.52 -3.73
CA LEU A 430 -7.26 -16.65 -2.89
C LEU A 430 -6.79 -17.83 -3.72
N THR A 431 -7.37 -18.07 -4.90
CA THR A 431 -6.91 -19.15 -5.80
C THR A 431 -5.45 -18.93 -6.23
N TRP A 432 -5.10 -17.71 -6.66
CA TRP A 432 -3.73 -17.37 -7.06
C TRP A 432 -2.75 -17.40 -5.88
N LEU A 433 -3.14 -16.83 -4.74
CA LEU A 433 -2.30 -16.78 -3.54
C LEU A 433 -2.08 -18.17 -2.94
N ALA A 434 -3.12 -19.00 -2.87
CA ALA A 434 -3.03 -20.39 -2.43
C ALA A 434 -2.15 -21.23 -3.36
N PHE A 435 -2.23 -21.00 -4.67
CA PHE A 435 -1.35 -21.67 -5.64
C PHE A 435 0.13 -21.26 -5.48
N ALA A 436 0.41 -20.00 -5.17
CA ALA A 436 1.76 -19.50 -4.94
C ALA A 436 2.38 -19.94 -3.61
N LEU A 437 1.55 -20.34 -2.62
CA LEU A 437 1.99 -20.60 -1.26
C LEU A 437 2.90 -21.84 -1.13
N PRO A 438 2.53 -23.07 -1.60
CA PRO A 438 3.38 -24.25 -1.46
C PRO A 438 4.81 -24.10 -2.01
N PRO A 439 5.04 -23.61 -3.25
CA PRO A 439 6.39 -23.48 -3.76
C PRO A 439 7.19 -22.42 -2.99
N THR A 440 6.55 -21.33 -2.55
CA THR A 440 7.21 -20.26 -1.78
C THR A 440 7.58 -20.74 -0.37
N VAL A 441 6.69 -21.46 0.33
CA VAL A 441 6.98 -22.11 1.62
C VAL A 441 8.14 -23.09 1.48
N GLN A 442 8.12 -23.95 0.45
CA GLN A 442 9.20 -24.90 0.21
C GLN A 442 10.54 -24.18 -0.04
N GLN A 443 10.53 -23.07 -0.78
CA GLN A 443 11.72 -22.27 -1.06
C GLN A 443 12.27 -21.59 0.20
N ALA A 444 11.40 -20.98 1.01
CA ALA A 444 11.77 -20.35 2.28
C ALA A 444 12.33 -21.39 3.27
N TRP A 445 11.66 -22.53 3.41
CA TRP A 445 12.10 -23.64 4.26
C TRP A 445 13.49 -24.15 3.85
N ARG A 446 13.67 -24.50 2.56
CA ARG A 446 14.96 -25.00 2.05
C ARG A 446 16.10 -24.02 2.28
N THR A 447 15.85 -22.71 2.13
CA THR A 447 16.87 -21.68 2.40
C THR A 447 17.13 -21.57 3.89
N ALA A 448 16.10 -21.51 4.73
CA ALA A 448 16.23 -21.45 6.18
C ALA A 448 17.02 -22.64 6.74
N SER A 449 16.67 -23.88 6.35
CA SER A 449 17.38 -25.09 6.81
C SER A 449 18.88 -25.08 6.45
N LYS A 450 19.26 -24.44 5.33
CA LYS A 450 20.66 -24.37 4.87
C LYS A 450 21.44 -23.17 5.39
N VAL A 451 20.77 -22.05 5.65
CA VAL A 451 21.40 -20.77 5.98
C VAL A 451 21.43 -20.53 7.49
N THR A 452 20.34 -20.83 8.20
CA THR A 452 20.20 -20.54 9.64
C THR A 452 21.31 -21.16 10.49
N PRO A 453 21.73 -22.43 10.29
CA PRO A 453 22.85 -22.99 11.06
C PRO A 453 24.15 -22.18 10.89
N ARG A 454 24.47 -21.78 9.66
CA ARG A 454 25.68 -20.99 9.36
C ARG A 454 25.63 -19.60 9.98
N LEU A 455 24.47 -18.96 9.98
CA LEU A 455 24.27 -17.66 10.63
C LEU A 455 24.42 -17.77 12.16
N ARG A 456 24.01 -18.89 12.77
CA ARG A 456 24.20 -19.14 14.21
C ARG A 456 25.66 -19.37 14.57
N GLU A 457 26.42 -20.05 13.73
CA GLU A 457 27.84 -20.37 13.98
C GLU A 457 28.75 -19.15 13.88
N SER A 458 28.56 -18.29 12.86
CA SER A 458 29.50 -17.20 12.52
C SER A 458 28.90 -15.80 12.64
N GLY A 459 27.61 -15.68 12.93
CA GLY A 459 26.90 -14.42 13.08
C GLY A 459 26.41 -13.81 11.76
N VAL A 460 25.37 -12.97 11.84
CA VAL A 460 24.70 -12.36 10.68
C VAL A 460 25.56 -11.29 10.00
N ARG A 461 26.42 -10.61 10.76
CA ARG A 461 27.28 -9.51 10.29
C ARG A 461 28.60 -9.99 9.68
N ASP A 462 28.87 -11.29 9.68
CA ASP A 462 30.06 -11.84 9.04
C ASP A 462 30.02 -11.61 7.52
N ARG A 463 31.14 -11.17 6.93
CA ARG A 463 31.23 -10.85 5.48
C ARG A 463 30.86 -12.06 4.61
N SER A 464 31.21 -13.27 5.03
CA SER A 464 30.89 -14.52 4.31
C SER A 464 29.39 -14.86 4.36
N ASN A 465 28.66 -14.31 5.33
CA ASN A 465 27.23 -14.52 5.52
C ASN A 465 26.35 -13.45 4.89
N ALA A 466 26.91 -12.31 4.46
CA ALA A 466 26.12 -11.20 3.93
C ALA A 466 25.21 -11.61 2.76
N ALA A 467 25.69 -12.43 1.82
CA ALA A 467 24.86 -12.94 0.72
C ALA A 467 23.79 -13.95 1.20
N ARG A 468 24.13 -14.79 2.19
CA ARG A 468 23.23 -15.79 2.75
C ARG A 468 22.08 -15.14 3.53
N ALA A 469 22.40 -14.13 4.34
CA ALA A 469 21.43 -13.34 5.10
C ALA A 469 20.45 -12.61 4.17
N ARG A 470 20.93 -11.98 3.10
CA ARG A 470 20.06 -11.37 2.07
C ARG A 470 19.15 -12.37 1.39
N LEU A 471 19.68 -13.54 1.04
CA LEU A 471 18.88 -14.60 0.40
C LEU A 471 17.79 -15.14 1.33
N LEU A 472 18.14 -15.43 2.58
CA LEU A 472 17.18 -15.85 3.61
C LEU A 472 16.13 -14.75 3.83
N GLY A 473 16.58 -13.50 4.00
CA GLY A 473 15.68 -12.39 4.22
C GLY A 473 14.70 -12.17 3.07
N SER A 474 15.15 -12.28 1.82
CA SER A 474 14.27 -12.19 0.64
C SER A 474 13.22 -13.31 0.64
N HIS A 475 13.58 -14.56 0.89
CA HIS A 475 12.61 -15.66 0.89
C HIS A 475 11.62 -15.58 2.06
N LEU A 476 12.06 -15.10 3.23
CA LEU A 476 11.15 -14.84 4.36
C LEU A 476 10.18 -13.70 4.04
N ALA A 477 10.66 -12.59 3.46
CA ALA A 477 9.79 -11.49 3.06
C ALA A 477 8.80 -11.88 1.95
N HIS A 478 9.21 -12.70 0.98
CA HIS A 478 8.31 -13.21 -0.07
C HIS A 478 7.24 -14.17 0.47
N LEU A 479 7.58 -15.01 1.46
CA LEU A 479 6.57 -15.80 2.17
C LEU A 479 5.66 -14.87 2.98
N GLY A 480 6.25 -13.88 3.65
CA GLY A 480 5.54 -12.90 4.45
C GLY A 480 4.47 -12.14 3.66
N ILE A 481 4.80 -11.63 2.47
CA ILE A 481 3.83 -10.92 1.62
C ILE A 481 2.68 -11.83 1.17
N LEU A 482 2.92 -13.12 0.90
CA LEU A 482 1.83 -14.05 0.56
C LEU A 482 0.89 -14.28 1.73
N LEU A 483 1.43 -14.53 2.93
CA LEU A 483 0.60 -14.71 4.13
C LEU A 483 -0.18 -13.43 4.44
N LEU A 484 0.46 -12.28 4.32
CA LEU A 484 -0.21 -11.00 4.51
C LEU A 484 -1.35 -10.81 3.53
N LEU A 485 -1.12 -11.03 2.23
CA LEU A 485 -2.15 -10.84 1.22
C LEU A 485 -3.31 -11.83 1.36
N ILE A 486 -3.04 -13.07 1.78
CA ILE A 486 -4.11 -14.02 2.12
C ILE A 486 -4.93 -13.49 3.30
N GLY A 487 -4.27 -13.04 4.36
CA GLY A 487 -4.93 -12.40 5.50
C GLY A 487 -5.75 -11.17 5.07
N HIS A 488 -5.18 -10.31 4.23
CA HIS A 488 -5.83 -9.12 3.69
C HIS A 488 -7.09 -9.42 2.90
N VAL A 489 -7.06 -10.43 2.02
CA VAL A 489 -8.28 -10.83 1.30
C VAL A 489 -9.37 -11.29 2.28
N LEU A 490 -9.01 -12.03 3.33
CA LEU A 490 -9.96 -12.56 4.29
C LEU A 490 -10.54 -11.52 5.25
N THR A 491 -9.79 -10.47 5.60
CA THR A 491 -10.20 -9.47 6.61
C THR A 491 -10.60 -8.12 6.03
N THR A 492 -10.31 -7.86 4.77
CA THR A 492 -10.50 -6.55 4.13
C THR A 492 -11.31 -6.71 2.84
N THR A 493 -10.89 -7.56 1.90
CA THR A 493 -11.66 -7.76 0.67
C THR A 493 -13.02 -8.42 0.91
N LEU A 494 -13.04 -9.46 1.75
CA LEU A 494 -14.26 -10.19 2.07
C LEU A 494 -15.13 -9.50 3.14
N VAL A 495 -14.64 -8.51 3.86
CA VAL A 495 -15.38 -7.87 4.97
C VAL A 495 -15.68 -6.42 4.61
N ASP A 496 -16.97 -6.09 4.46
CA ASP A 496 -17.42 -4.72 4.31
C ASP A 496 -17.70 -4.09 5.68
N ARG A 497 -16.74 -3.31 6.16
CA ARG A 497 -16.84 -2.70 7.49
C ARG A 497 -17.89 -1.59 7.56
N SER A 498 -18.42 -1.14 6.42
CA SER A 498 -19.51 -0.17 6.36
C SER A 498 -20.90 -0.83 6.36
N ASP A 499 -20.99 -2.16 6.25
CA ASP A 499 -22.28 -2.83 6.18
C ASP A 499 -23.02 -2.79 7.55
N PRO A 500 -24.29 -2.37 7.59
CA PRO A 500 -25.07 -2.34 8.81
C PRO A 500 -25.29 -3.71 9.47
N SER A 501 -25.06 -4.83 8.78
CA SER A 501 -25.20 -6.18 9.35
C SER A 501 -24.25 -6.43 10.52
N HIS A 502 -23.13 -5.71 10.58
CA HIS A 502 -22.17 -5.77 11.67
C HIS A 502 -22.67 -5.06 12.94
N LEU A 503 -23.75 -4.29 12.88
CA LEU A 503 -24.34 -3.60 14.04
C LEU A 503 -25.33 -4.50 14.77
N VAL A 504 -24.99 -4.89 16.00
CA VAL A 504 -25.78 -5.79 16.83
C VAL A 504 -26.32 -5.03 18.03
N THR A 505 -27.64 -5.11 18.24
CA THR A 505 -28.28 -4.58 19.45
C THR A 505 -28.40 -5.69 20.48
N LEU A 506 -27.73 -5.52 21.61
CA LEU A 506 -27.75 -6.43 22.75
C LEU A 506 -28.76 -5.94 23.79
N VAL A 507 -29.47 -6.89 24.40
CA VAL A 507 -30.38 -6.65 25.53
C VAL A 507 -29.78 -7.33 26.75
N LYS A 508 -29.87 -6.68 27.90
CA LYS A 508 -29.26 -7.16 29.14
C LYS A 508 -29.75 -8.57 29.49
N ASP A 509 -28.81 -9.44 29.81
CA ASP A 509 -29.00 -10.85 30.17
C ASP A 509 -29.69 -11.71 29.08
N GLN A 510 -29.77 -11.23 27.84
CA GLN A 510 -30.34 -11.97 26.72
C GLN A 510 -29.25 -12.37 25.71
N PRO A 511 -29.14 -13.66 25.36
CA PRO A 511 -28.23 -14.11 24.32
C PRO A 511 -28.74 -13.69 22.93
N ILE A 512 -27.88 -13.02 22.17
CA ILE A 512 -28.12 -12.66 20.77
C ILE A 512 -27.14 -13.43 19.88
N GLU A 513 -27.66 -14.21 18.94
CA GLU A 513 -26.83 -14.96 17.99
C GLU A 513 -26.31 -14.04 16.88
N HIS A 514 -25.00 -14.04 16.67
CA HIS A 514 -24.33 -13.29 15.60
C HIS A 514 -23.06 -14.03 15.17
N ASP A 515 -22.91 -14.31 13.87
CA ASP A 515 -21.71 -14.95 13.30
C ASP A 515 -21.27 -16.27 13.96
N GLY A 516 -22.23 -17.03 14.49
CA GLY A 516 -22.01 -18.32 15.16
C GLY A 516 -21.56 -18.19 16.62
N TYR A 517 -21.66 -17.01 17.20
CA TYR A 517 -21.49 -16.75 18.63
C TYR A 517 -22.81 -16.25 19.25
N GLU A 518 -23.00 -16.53 20.52
CA GLU A 518 -24.04 -15.93 21.35
C GLU A 518 -23.40 -14.80 22.18
N LEU A 519 -23.81 -13.56 21.89
CA LEU A 519 -23.35 -12.37 22.59
C LEU A 519 -24.35 -12.04 23.71
N VAL A 520 -23.87 -11.96 24.95
CA VAL A 520 -24.69 -11.63 26.12
C VAL A 520 -24.16 -10.37 26.77
N PHE A 521 -24.97 -9.31 26.77
CA PHE A 521 -24.67 -8.09 27.53
C PHE A 521 -25.01 -8.33 29.01
N VAL A 522 -23.99 -8.36 29.88
CA VAL A 522 -24.17 -8.70 31.30
C VAL A 522 -24.14 -7.47 32.23
N GLY A 523 -23.58 -6.35 31.77
CA GLY A 523 -23.58 -5.12 32.56
C GLY A 523 -22.64 -4.05 32.03
N THR A 524 -22.60 -2.91 32.72
CA THR A 524 -21.70 -1.79 32.41
C THR A 524 -20.65 -1.64 33.48
N GLU A 525 -19.48 -1.13 33.13
CA GLU A 525 -18.39 -0.85 34.05
C GLU A 525 -17.94 0.59 33.89
N ILE A 526 -17.66 1.26 35.02
CA ILE A 526 -17.12 2.62 35.05
C ILE A 526 -15.91 2.56 35.97
N ILE A 527 -14.73 2.87 35.43
CA ILE A 527 -13.47 2.82 36.16
C ILE A 527 -12.86 4.22 36.13
N SER A 528 -12.51 4.76 37.29
CA SER A 528 -11.82 6.04 37.37
C SER A 528 -10.31 5.84 37.17
N ALA A 529 -9.60 6.85 36.67
CA ALA A 529 -8.16 6.73 36.41
C ALA A 529 -7.30 6.57 37.69
N ASP A 530 -7.86 6.87 38.86
CA ASP A 530 -7.26 6.66 40.18
C ASP A 530 -7.59 5.29 40.80
N ASP A 531 -8.39 4.46 40.11
CA ASP A 531 -8.69 3.11 40.53
C ASP A 531 -7.53 2.15 40.20
N ASP A 532 -7.29 1.17 41.07
CA ASP A 532 -6.25 0.15 40.86
C ASP A 532 -6.61 -0.78 39.67
N ASP A 533 -7.90 -0.89 39.35
CA ASP A 533 -8.41 -1.68 38.22
C ASP A 533 -8.38 -0.91 36.87
N TYR A 534 -7.78 0.29 36.83
CA TYR A 534 -7.61 1.07 35.59
C TYR A 534 -6.42 0.59 34.75
N ASP A 535 -6.71 -0.24 33.75
CA ASP A 535 -5.70 -0.89 32.91
C ASP A 535 -5.11 -0.01 31.78
N PHE A 536 -5.54 1.26 31.66
CA PHE A 536 -5.17 2.12 30.53
C PHE A 536 -4.02 3.09 30.87
N GLY A 537 -3.05 3.23 29.97
CA GLY A 537 -1.94 4.18 30.12
C GLY A 537 -2.31 5.66 29.86
N VAL A 538 -3.54 5.91 29.41
CA VAL A 538 -4.06 7.22 28.95
C VAL A 538 -5.53 7.38 29.34
N GLY A 539 -6.03 8.61 29.34
CA GLY A 539 -7.42 8.93 29.70
C GLY A 539 -7.61 9.13 31.22
N ASP A 540 -8.73 9.77 31.56
CA ASP A 540 -9.13 10.17 32.92
C ASP A 540 -10.26 9.29 33.47
N GLY A 541 -10.48 8.13 32.86
CA GLY A 541 -11.54 7.18 33.22
C GLY A 541 -12.03 6.39 32.02
N PHE A 542 -12.59 5.23 32.31
CA PHE A 542 -13.11 4.27 31.34
C PHE A 542 -14.59 4.00 31.60
N VAL A 543 -15.33 3.85 30.52
CA VAL A 543 -16.74 3.54 30.52
C VAL A 543 -16.98 2.45 29.49
N GLY A 544 -17.37 1.26 29.92
CA GLY A 544 -17.49 0.11 29.04
C GLY A 544 -18.72 -0.75 29.30
N VAL A 545 -18.97 -1.68 28.39
CA VAL A 545 -19.99 -2.71 28.50
C VAL A 545 -19.31 -4.07 28.61
N LEU A 546 -19.80 -4.93 29.48
CA LEU A 546 -19.36 -6.31 29.63
C LEU A 546 -20.20 -7.18 28.70
N VAL A 547 -19.53 -7.80 27.72
CA VAL A 547 -20.15 -8.71 26.76
C VAL A 547 -19.51 -10.08 26.91
N GLU A 548 -20.29 -11.05 27.36
CA GLU A 548 -19.89 -12.45 27.32
C GLU A 548 -20.10 -12.99 25.91
N ILE A 549 -19.08 -13.66 25.39
CA ILE A 549 -19.12 -14.35 24.11
C ILE A 549 -19.21 -15.83 24.41
N ARG A 550 -20.32 -16.45 24.00
CA ARG A 550 -20.58 -17.87 24.20
C ARG A 550 -20.67 -18.59 22.87
N ARG A 551 -20.39 -19.89 22.87
CA ARG A 551 -20.55 -20.77 21.71
C ARG A 551 -21.13 -22.10 22.19
N ASP A 552 -22.23 -22.53 21.56
CA ASP A 552 -22.96 -23.73 21.96
C ASP A 552 -23.36 -23.71 23.46
N GLY A 553 -23.63 -22.52 24.02
CA GLY A 553 -23.96 -22.29 25.42
C GLY A 553 -22.78 -22.24 26.41
N GLU A 554 -21.55 -22.52 25.96
CA GLU A 554 -20.34 -22.41 26.81
C GLU A 554 -19.68 -21.04 26.69
N LEU A 555 -19.22 -20.49 27.81
CA LEU A 555 -18.47 -19.22 27.83
C LEU A 555 -17.11 -19.41 27.15
N VAL A 556 -16.87 -18.64 26.09
CA VAL A 556 -15.61 -18.62 25.35
C VAL A 556 -14.70 -17.51 25.88
N ASP A 557 -15.25 -16.30 25.99
CA ASP A 557 -14.50 -15.12 26.44
C ASP A 557 -15.44 -14.04 27.01
N THR A 558 -14.89 -13.04 27.69
CA THR A 558 -15.61 -11.85 28.15
C THR A 558 -14.85 -10.62 27.72
N VAL A 559 -15.47 -9.80 26.88
CA VAL A 559 -14.88 -8.57 26.34
C VAL A 559 -15.54 -7.32 26.93
N ARG A 560 -14.78 -6.24 26.97
CA ARG A 560 -15.08 -4.95 27.59
C ARG A 560 -14.95 -3.79 26.59
N PRO A 561 -15.68 -3.79 25.45
CA PRO A 561 -15.65 -2.63 24.56
C PRO A 561 -16.22 -1.40 25.28
N GLY A 562 -15.63 -0.24 25.03
CA GLY A 562 -15.99 0.95 25.79
C GLY A 562 -15.42 2.23 25.23
N MET A 563 -15.23 3.19 26.11
CA MET A 563 -14.66 4.48 25.80
C MET A 563 -13.76 4.96 26.93
N LEU A 564 -12.68 5.64 26.53
CA LEU A 564 -11.88 6.45 27.41
C LEU A 564 -12.36 7.88 27.41
N ARG A 565 -12.47 8.44 28.61
CA ARG A 565 -12.80 9.84 28.85
C ARG A 565 -11.51 10.66 28.91
N PHE A 566 -11.54 11.85 28.32
CA PHE A 566 -10.45 12.82 28.38
C PHE A 566 -11.01 14.17 28.83
N VAL A 567 -10.48 14.70 29.91
CA VAL A 567 -10.86 16.00 30.47
C VAL A 567 -9.75 16.99 30.13
N SER A 568 -10.08 17.99 29.32
CA SER A 568 -9.14 19.03 28.98
C SER A 568 -8.83 19.92 30.20
N PRO A 569 -7.68 20.62 30.22
CA PRO A 569 -7.40 21.67 31.21
C PRO A 569 -8.43 22.80 31.21
N SER A 570 -9.13 23.01 30.08
CA SER A 570 -10.24 23.96 29.95
C SER A 570 -11.57 23.41 30.49
N GLY A 571 -11.60 22.16 30.95
CA GLY A 571 -12.76 21.48 31.53
C GLY A 571 -13.70 20.85 30.50
N VAL A 572 -13.32 20.82 29.22
CA VAL A 572 -14.06 20.15 28.15
C VAL A 572 -13.85 18.65 28.26
N VAL A 573 -14.95 17.90 28.33
CA VAL A 573 -14.92 16.45 28.33
C VAL A 573 -15.06 15.96 26.90
N SER A 574 -14.17 15.07 26.49
CA SER A 574 -14.22 14.34 25.23
C SER A 574 -14.06 12.85 25.48
N ALA A 575 -14.47 12.03 24.53
CA ALA A 575 -14.37 10.59 24.63
C ALA A 575 -13.79 10.00 23.35
N ARG A 576 -13.16 8.83 23.48
CA ARG A 576 -12.67 8.01 22.37
C ARG A 576 -13.12 6.59 22.60
N SER A 577 -13.55 5.89 21.56
CA SER A 577 -13.78 4.44 21.68
C SER A 577 -12.51 3.71 22.07
N GLU A 578 -12.71 2.61 22.77
CA GLU A 578 -11.70 1.61 23.04
C GLU A 578 -12.24 0.25 22.59
N VAL A 579 -11.54 -0.32 21.62
CA VAL A 579 -11.94 -1.54 20.95
C VAL A 579 -11.43 -2.74 21.72
N ASP A 580 -12.31 -3.67 22.07
CA ASP A 580 -11.91 -4.95 22.66
C ASP A 580 -12.14 -6.12 21.68
N ARG A 581 -11.46 -7.24 21.92
CA ARG A 581 -11.46 -8.37 20.99
C ARG A 581 -11.31 -9.71 21.67
N MET A 582 -11.96 -10.71 21.10
CA MET A 582 -11.69 -12.11 21.40
C MET A 582 -10.67 -12.66 20.40
N VAL A 583 -9.60 -13.25 20.91
CA VAL A 583 -8.55 -13.86 20.09
C VAL A 583 -8.88 -15.33 19.84
N GLY A 584 -9.22 -15.66 18.59
CA GLY A 584 -9.53 -17.02 18.15
C GLY A 584 -8.32 -17.76 17.56
N LEU A 585 -8.53 -19.00 17.10
CA LEU A 585 -7.47 -19.79 16.43
C LEU A 585 -7.14 -19.29 15.01
N THR A 586 -8.12 -18.74 14.31
CA THR A 586 -8.00 -18.36 12.88
C THR A 586 -7.95 -16.86 12.66
N GLY A 587 -8.15 -16.06 13.70
CA GLY A 587 -8.28 -14.60 13.65
C GLY A 587 -9.04 -14.10 14.87
N ASP A 588 -9.25 -12.79 14.91
CA ASP A 588 -9.87 -12.13 16.05
C ASP A 588 -11.31 -11.71 15.72
N VAL A 589 -12.17 -11.68 16.74
CA VAL A 589 -13.49 -11.05 16.66
C VAL A 589 -13.40 -9.73 17.39
N ILE A 590 -13.57 -8.64 16.65
CA ILE A 590 -13.51 -7.28 17.18
C ILE A 590 -14.90 -6.84 17.59
N ILE A 591 -15.03 -6.27 18.79
CA ILE A 591 -16.27 -5.66 19.26
C ILE A 591 -16.01 -4.19 19.61
N ILE A 592 -16.85 -3.31 19.08
CA ILE A 592 -16.73 -1.85 19.21
C ILE A 592 -18.04 -1.34 19.79
N LEU A 593 -17.97 -0.51 20.83
CA LEU A 593 -19.14 0.16 21.35
C LEU A 593 -19.53 1.30 20.40
N ASP A 594 -20.79 1.35 19.98
CA ASP A 594 -21.24 2.38 19.05
C ASP A 594 -21.29 3.77 19.69
N ILE A 595 -20.53 4.70 19.11
CA ILE A 595 -20.30 6.06 19.62
C ILE A 595 -21.57 6.92 19.66
N PHE A 596 -22.56 6.64 18.81
CA PHE A 596 -23.81 7.41 18.80
C PHE A 596 -24.70 7.11 20.00
N GLN A 597 -24.66 5.88 20.52
CA GLN A 597 -25.31 5.54 21.78
C GLN A 597 -24.46 5.91 22.99
N SER A 598 -23.14 5.95 22.80
CA SER A 598 -22.18 6.13 23.86
C SER A 598 -22.28 7.50 24.55
N SER A 599 -22.70 8.55 23.84
CA SER A 599 -22.93 9.89 24.41
C SER A 599 -24.12 9.91 25.39
N ASP A 600 -25.20 9.18 25.08
CA ASP A 600 -26.35 9.03 25.97
C ASP A 600 -26.01 8.11 27.16
N LEU A 601 -25.30 7.01 26.90
CA LEU A 601 -24.73 6.12 27.93
C LEU A 601 -23.82 6.90 28.89
N LEU A 602 -22.91 7.73 28.38
CA LEU A 602 -22.03 8.61 29.18
C LEU A 602 -22.86 9.55 30.06
N ASN A 603 -23.88 10.19 29.50
CA ASN A 603 -24.75 11.09 30.27
C ASN A 603 -25.50 10.34 31.38
N SER A 604 -26.11 9.20 31.09
CA SER A 604 -26.83 8.38 32.07
C SER A 604 -25.90 7.83 33.17
N MET A 605 -24.69 7.40 32.78
CA MET A 605 -23.68 6.90 33.72
C MET A 605 -23.09 8.02 34.58
N MET A 606 -22.88 9.22 34.04
CA MET A 606 -22.46 10.40 34.82
C MET A 606 -23.52 10.87 35.82
N MET A 607 -24.81 10.59 35.57
CA MET A 607 -25.89 10.84 36.53
C MET A 607 -26.04 9.72 37.59
N GLY A 608 -25.18 8.70 37.55
CA GLY A 608 -25.24 7.55 38.47
C GLY A 608 -26.37 6.56 38.18
N GLN A 609 -26.90 6.56 36.96
CA GLN A 609 -28.02 5.70 36.51
C GLN A 609 -27.54 4.50 35.68
N SER A 610 -26.35 3.96 35.97
CA SER A 610 -25.79 2.82 35.20
C SER A 610 -26.64 1.55 35.28
N GLU A 611 -27.40 1.35 36.37
CA GLU A 611 -28.31 0.22 36.52
C GLU A 611 -29.52 0.25 35.56
N ASP A 612 -29.84 1.42 34.98
CA ASP A 612 -30.98 1.61 34.08
C ASP A 612 -30.67 1.29 32.60
N VAL A 613 -29.42 0.92 32.27
CA VAL A 613 -29.04 0.54 30.90
C VAL A 613 -29.49 -0.90 30.62
N ASP A 614 -30.58 -1.05 29.87
CA ASP A 614 -31.14 -2.34 29.47
C ASP A 614 -30.72 -2.81 28.07
N ARG A 615 -30.19 -1.90 27.24
CA ARG A 615 -29.80 -2.16 25.85
C ARG A 615 -28.55 -1.41 25.44
N VAL A 616 -27.70 -2.06 24.66
CA VAL A 616 -26.48 -1.48 24.09
C VAL A 616 -26.31 -1.94 22.65
N ARG A 617 -25.72 -1.11 21.80
CA ARG A 617 -25.40 -1.43 20.42
C ARG A 617 -23.89 -1.51 20.27
N VAL A 618 -23.46 -2.62 19.68
CA VAL A 618 -22.06 -2.88 19.39
C VAL A 618 -21.88 -3.20 17.91
N THR A 619 -20.76 -2.82 17.34
CA THR A 619 -20.31 -3.29 16.04
C THR A 619 -19.44 -4.51 16.24
N VAL A 620 -19.69 -5.60 15.51
CA VAL A 620 -18.94 -6.85 15.61
C VAL A 620 -18.33 -7.18 14.26
N HIS A 621 -17.01 -7.37 14.22
CA HIS A 621 -16.31 -7.76 13.00
C HIS A 621 -15.51 -9.05 13.20
N ASN A 622 -15.83 -10.08 12.41
CA ASN A 622 -15.12 -11.35 12.43
C ASN A 622 -13.95 -11.33 11.43
N LEU A 623 -12.75 -11.01 11.91
CA LEU A 623 -11.57 -10.85 11.08
C LEU A 623 -10.77 -12.15 10.95
N ARG A 624 -11.38 -13.15 10.32
CA ARG A 624 -10.67 -14.40 9.99
C ARG A 624 -9.47 -14.10 9.10
N GLY A 625 -8.30 -14.61 9.46
CA GLY A 625 -7.05 -14.35 8.76
C GLY A 625 -6.23 -13.19 9.32
N SER A 626 -6.69 -12.45 10.34
CA SER A 626 -5.93 -11.35 10.96
C SER A 626 -4.53 -11.79 11.43
N HIS A 627 -4.40 -13.03 11.92
CA HIS A 627 -3.10 -13.58 12.34
C HIS A 627 -2.13 -13.76 11.17
N LEU A 628 -2.64 -14.11 9.97
CA LEU A 628 -1.81 -14.23 8.77
C LEU A 628 -1.24 -12.88 8.34
N VAL A 629 -2.00 -11.81 8.55
CA VAL A 629 -1.57 -10.43 8.32
C VAL A 629 -0.36 -10.13 9.19
N TRP A 630 -0.50 -10.31 10.51
CA TRP A 630 0.56 -10.00 11.47
C TRP A 630 1.80 -10.88 11.30
N VAL A 631 1.61 -12.19 11.10
CA VAL A 631 2.72 -13.12 10.82
C VAL A 631 3.41 -12.75 9.52
N GLY A 632 2.64 -12.49 8.46
CA GLY A 632 3.15 -12.11 7.16
C GLY A 632 3.97 -10.83 7.22
N TRP A 633 3.46 -9.83 7.92
CA TRP A 633 4.11 -8.55 8.12
C TRP A 633 5.41 -8.67 8.95
N GLY A 634 5.37 -9.43 10.04
CA GLY A 634 6.56 -9.72 10.84
C GLY A 634 7.68 -10.39 10.04
N LEU A 635 7.33 -11.30 9.12
CA LEU A 635 8.29 -11.92 8.20
C LEU A 635 8.89 -10.92 7.19
N VAL A 636 8.10 -9.97 6.69
CA VAL A 636 8.61 -8.87 5.84
C VAL A 636 9.61 -8.01 6.61
N MET A 637 9.29 -7.62 7.84
CA MET A 637 10.19 -6.85 8.71
C MET A 637 11.50 -7.62 8.99
N LEU A 638 11.39 -8.89 9.39
CA LEU A 638 12.54 -9.75 9.64
C LEU A 638 13.40 -9.91 8.39
N GLY A 639 12.77 -10.14 7.25
CA GLY A 639 13.46 -10.28 5.97
C GLY A 639 14.23 -9.02 5.56
N GLY A 640 13.60 -7.86 5.71
CA GLY A 640 14.22 -6.56 5.50
C GLY A 640 15.38 -6.31 6.46
N ALA A 641 15.20 -6.60 7.75
CA ALA A 641 16.23 -6.43 8.78
C ALA A 641 17.48 -7.30 8.50
N LEU A 642 17.31 -8.55 8.09
CA LEU A 642 18.41 -9.42 7.66
C LEU A 642 19.15 -8.85 6.44
N ALA A 643 18.42 -8.29 5.47
CA ALA A 643 19.00 -7.67 4.29
C ALA A 643 19.75 -6.36 4.59
N LEU A 644 19.26 -5.58 5.56
CA LEU A 644 19.90 -4.36 6.03
C LEU A 644 21.15 -4.64 6.88
N ALA A 645 21.05 -5.57 7.83
CA ALA A 645 22.15 -5.94 8.73
C ALA A 645 23.36 -6.53 7.99
N SER A 646 23.13 -7.10 6.80
CA SER A 646 24.16 -7.62 5.90
C SER A 646 24.68 -6.60 4.88
N SER A 647 24.11 -5.39 4.85
CA SER A 647 24.67 -4.29 4.07
C SER A 647 25.86 -3.70 4.83
N ASN A 648 27.08 -3.92 4.34
CA ASN A 648 28.27 -3.31 4.92
C ASN A 648 28.13 -1.78 4.90
N ARG A 649 28.54 -1.13 6.00
CA ARG A 649 28.78 0.33 6.09
C ARG A 649 30.10 0.76 5.43
N SER A 650 30.79 -0.13 4.71
CA SER A 650 32.15 0.13 4.21
C SER A 650 32.18 0.27 2.69
N SER A 651 31.98 1.50 2.21
CA SER A 651 32.54 1.96 0.94
C SER A 651 33.45 3.19 1.16
N GLN A 652 34.10 3.27 2.33
CA GLN A 652 35.09 4.31 2.65
C GLN A 652 36.44 3.76 3.12
N GLU A 653 36.71 2.46 2.98
CA GLU A 653 38.06 1.92 3.18
C GLU A 653 38.51 1.20 1.91
N GLY A 654 39.22 1.94 1.05
CA GLY A 654 39.97 1.39 -0.07
C GLY A 654 39.60 1.96 -1.44
N GLU A 655 39.85 3.25 -1.68
CA GLU A 655 40.51 3.78 -2.89
C GLU A 655 40.95 5.23 -2.66
#